data_AF-A0A7G9XLU6-F1
#
_entry.id   AF-A0A7G9XLU6-F1
#
_cell.length_a   1.000
_cell.length_b   1.000
_cell.length_c   1.000
_cell.angle_alpha   90.00
_cell.angle_beta   90.00
_cell.angle_gamma   90.00
#
_symmetry.space_group_name_H-M   'P 1'
#
loop_
_entity.id
_entity.type
_entity.pdbx_description
1 polymer ?
#
loop_
_entity_poly.entity_id
_entity_poly.type
_entity_poly.pdbx_seq_one_letter_code
_entity_poly.pdbx_strand_id
1 'polypeptide(L)'
;MEPYGPLSASLRVRLLFRIQPCRGSNVDPSELATHPDELRRLEECAREPIRTPGMIQAHGTLFAVDPENGEIVVVSDDVAEWLGHDIDELGVPELSRAARRAEALDPVRLTWRGEPADAIVHRAGGLSILEIEPMPSGEEYARVPVVTAIQKLANATSVAELRDIVVAELRRITGFDRVMMYEFQHDGHGIVVAEDHHPELESYLGLHFPASDIPTQARALYLSKLGRAIAGTEAAPRPLLSTRLDPASIDLSGAELRAVSPYHIQYMRNMGQASTFSLSLVDHGRLVGMITCAHRTERRIPVLLRRSLEVLAGQLSLQAASMREIERLRHTVEISERRAALLAPLFASDDVTAALFQGRETILDLVPADGVVARIGTSWRVAGVVPPLAPIAGIVERLGDTPIATDALERDRPDIAALMPGVAGLLAVPLAQNEGALLFFRGEVAQSITWLGDPGPDNRPSGLSPRASFALWKQQVRGRSEPWGDVAAEAVELAHDLDHALSRRAESRLAELAMRDALTGLHNRRYLVDRLATRGPVGPDGKALLFVDLDDFKGVNDRYGHETGDAVILEVARRLRANSRDRDDVVRLGGDEFVVLMDGVTGTDVHAIAERLVEAVAEPIVTSSGVLQITASCGVVVAEPGTPRTGLLEAADAAMYRAKRAGRNRIAS
;
A
#
# COMPACT_ATOMS: atom_id res chain seq x y z
N MET A 1 -1.11 -25.61 16.05
CA MET A 1 -1.13 -25.73 14.58
C MET A 1 -2.38 -25.01 14.08
N GLU A 2 -2.25 -23.71 13.83
CA GLU A 2 -3.22 -22.91 13.06
C GLU A 2 -2.44 -22.40 11.85
N PRO A 3 -2.89 -22.62 10.60
CA PRO A 3 -2.07 -22.38 9.43
C PRO A 3 -2.44 -21.05 8.76
N TYR A 4 -2.41 -19.91 9.45
CA TYR A 4 -2.43 -18.60 8.81
C TYR A 4 -1.64 -17.60 9.66
N GLY A 5 -0.49 -17.15 9.14
CA GLY A 5 0.29 -16.07 9.75
C GLY A 5 -0.49 -14.75 9.80
N PRO A 6 -0.04 -13.76 10.59
CA PRO A 6 -0.72 -12.48 10.69
C PRO A 6 -0.76 -11.79 9.31
N LEU A 7 -1.96 -11.52 8.82
CA LEU A 7 -2.23 -10.70 7.62
C LEU A 7 -1.50 -9.36 7.73
N SER A 8 -0.90 -8.86 6.64
CA SER A 8 -0.22 -7.56 6.63
C SER A 8 -1.20 -6.42 6.96
N ALA A 9 -0.70 -5.36 7.59
CA ALA A 9 -1.50 -4.19 7.99
C ALA A 9 -2.28 -3.59 6.79
N SER A 10 -1.66 -3.54 5.61
CA SER A 10 -2.28 -3.12 4.35
C SER A 10 -3.53 -3.94 3.98
N LEU A 11 -3.54 -5.26 4.23
CA LEU A 11 -4.71 -6.10 3.95
C LEU A 11 -5.84 -5.87 4.95
N ARG A 12 -5.54 -5.55 6.21
CA ARG A 12 -6.53 -5.24 7.26
C ARG A 12 -7.21 -3.89 7.02
N VAL A 13 -6.46 -2.89 6.58
CA VAL A 13 -7.00 -1.55 6.23
C VAL A 13 -7.92 -1.63 5.00
N ARG A 14 -7.57 -2.43 3.98
CA ARG A 14 -8.42 -2.71 2.81
C ARG A 14 -9.73 -3.43 3.14
N LEU A 15 -9.83 -4.09 4.29
CA LEU A 15 -11.05 -4.73 4.79
C LEU A 15 -11.90 -3.79 5.65
N LEU A 16 -11.29 -2.78 6.28
CA LEU A 16 -11.93 -1.83 7.20
C LEU A 16 -12.72 -0.75 6.47
N PHE A 17 -12.19 -0.21 5.38
CA PHE A 17 -13.04 0.51 4.45
C PHE A 17 -13.84 -0.54 3.66
N ARG A 18 -15.11 -0.28 3.34
CA ARG A 18 -15.72 -0.87 2.12
C ARG A 18 -15.03 -0.32 0.85
N ILE A 19 -13.73 -0.03 0.89
CA ILE A 19 -12.91 -0.06 -0.31
C ILE A 19 -12.99 -1.52 -0.72
N GLN A 20 -13.81 -1.83 -1.72
CA GLN A 20 -13.70 -3.11 -2.39
C GLN A 20 -12.20 -3.38 -2.57
N PRO A 21 -11.71 -4.57 -2.23
CA PRO A 21 -10.32 -4.89 -2.53
C PRO A 21 -10.03 -4.46 -3.98
N CYS A 22 -8.78 -4.07 -4.25
CA CYS A 22 -8.17 -4.45 -5.52
C CYS A 22 -8.23 -5.98 -5.61
N ARG A 23 -9.43 -6.53 -5.85
CA ARG A 23 -9.71 -7.92 -6.12
C ARG A 23 -9.07 -8.12 -7.49
N GLY A 24 -8.02 -8.94 -7.50
CA GLY A 24 -7.41 -9.35 -8.75
C GLY A 24 -8.50 -9.89 -9.68
N SER A 25 -8.68 -9.19 -10.81
CA SER A 25 -9.19 -9.64 -12.11
C SER A 25 -10.43 -10.55 -12.20
N ASN A 26 -11.15 -10.82 -11.12
CA ASN A 26 -12.54 -11.29 -11.17
C ASN A 26 -13.43 -10.07 -10.97
N VAL A 27 -13.45 -9.21 -11.97
CA VAL A 27 -14.36 -8.08 -12.01
C VAL A 27 -15.73 -8.61 -12.43
N ASP A 28 -16.75 -8.28 -11.64
CA ASP A 28 -18.14 -8.44 -12.05
C ASP A 28 -18.35 -7.52 -13.27
N PRO A 29 -18.82 -8.03 -14.43
CA PRO A 29 -19.07 -7.22 -15.62
C PRO A 29 -19.91 -5.95 -15.34
N SER A 30 -20.74 -5.97 -14.28
CA SER A 30 -21.53 -4.82 -13.84
C SER A 30 -20.71 -3.62 -13.33
N GLU A 31 -19.44 -3.81 -12.98
CA GLU A 31 -18.53 -2.76 -12.50
C GLU A 31 -17.63 -2.18 -13.61
N LEU A 32 -17.48 -2.88 -14.75
CA LEU A 32 -16.64 -2.48 -15.90
C LEU A 32 -17.33 -1.55 -16.89
N ALA A 33 -18.66 -1.53 -16.86
CA ALA A 33 -19.46 -0.89 -17.88
C ALA A 33 -20.36 0.15 -17.21
N THR A 34 -19.95 1.41 -17.32
CA THR A 34 -20.80 2.57 -17.02
C THR A 34 -22.03 2.64 -17.95
N HIS A 35 -22.12 1.77 -18.97
CA HIS A 35 -23.24 1.68 -19.90
C HIS A 35 -23.73 0.22 -20.08
N PRO A 36 -25.03 -0.07 -19.89
CA PRO A 36 -25.62 -1.42 -20.07
C PRO A 36 -25.30 -2.10 -21.41
N ASP A 37 -25.06 -1.31 -22.46
CA ASP A 37 -24.71 -1.80 -23.79
C ASP A 37 -23.28 -2.36 -23.88
N GLU A 38 -22.34 -1.84 -23.08
CA GLU A 38 -20.97 -2.36 -23.02
C GLU A 38 -20.93 -3.72 -22.30
N LEU A 39 -21.75 -3.90 -21.26
CA LEU A 39 -21.94 -5.19 -20.59
C LEU A 39 -22.44 -6.27 -21.55
N ARG A 40 -23.53 -5.99 -22.25
CA ARG A 40 -24.14 -6.93 -23.20
C ARG A 40 -23.15 -7.31 -24.30
N ARG A 41 -22.34 -6.36 -24.76
CA ARG A 41 -21.29 -6.59 -25.75
C ARG A 41 -20.20 -7.53 -25.22
N LEU A 42 -19.70 -7.29 -24.01
CA LEU A 42 -18.70 -8.17 -23.39
C LEU A 42 -19.23 -9.61 -23.26
N GLU A 43 -20.51 -9.77 -22.94
CA GLU A 43 -21.17 -11.08 -22.89
C GLU A 43 -21.30 -11.75 -24.26
N GLU A 44 -21.65 -11.02 -25.31
CA GLU A 44 -21.78 -11.57 -26.67
C GLU A 44 -20.41 -11.89 -27.28
N CYS A 45 -19.41 -11.01 -27.12
CA CYS A 45 -18.03 -11.28 -27.53
C CYS A 45 -17.47 -12.52 -26.84
N ALA A 46 -17.80 -12.76 -25.57
CA ALA A 46 -17.37 -13.93 -24.81
C ALA A 46 -17.96 -15.27 -25.31
N ARG A 47 -18.90 -15.25 -26.26
CA ARG A 47 -19.48 -16.46 -26.87
C ARG A 47 -18.79 -16.89 -28.16
N GLU A 48 -17.96 -16.03 -28.77
CA GLU A 48 -17.25 -16.37 -30.00
C GLU A 48 -16.18 -17.45 -29.71
N PRO A 49 -16.17 -18.60 -30.42
CA PRO A 49 -15.27 -19.72 -30.15
C PRO A 49 -13.86 -19.44 -30.71
N ILE A 50 -13.17 -18.43 -30.18
CA ILE A 50 -11.84 -18.01 -30.64
C ILE A 50 -10.72 -19.02 -30.35
N ARG A 51 -10.98 -20.02 -29.49
CA ARG A 51 -10.08 -21.15 -29.19
C ARG A 51 -10.15 -22.26 -30.24
N THR A 52 -11.34 -22.49 -30.79
CA THR A 52 -11.64 -23.60 -31.69
C THR A 52 -12.22 -23.08 -33.02
N PRO A 53 -11.54 -22.17 -33.74
CA PRO A 53 -12.11 -21.53 -34.92
C PRO A 53 -12.31 -22.48 -36.12
N GLY A 54 -11.81 -23.72 -36.06
CA GLY A 54 -11.86 -24.68 -37.17
C GLY A 54 -11.06 -24.25 -38.40
N MET A 55 -10.22 -23.23 -38.27
CA MET A 55 -9.50 -22.58 -39.36
C MET A 55 -8.12 -22.09 -38.91
N ILE A 56 -7.22 -21.95 -39.87
CA ILE A 56 -5.89 -21.35 -39.69
C ILE A 56 -5.68 -20.13 -40.60
N GLN A 57 -4.65 -19.33 -40.34
CA GLN A 57 -4.21 -18.24 -41.20
C GLN A 57 -3.61 -18.81 -42.51
N ALA A 58 -3.75 -18.06 -43.61
CA ALA A 58 -3.44 -18.55 -44.96
C ALA A 58 -1.95 -18.82 -45.26
N HIS A 59 -1.04 -18.27 -44.45
CA HIS A 59 0.40 -18.23 -44.73
C HIS A 59 1.16 -19.50 -44.33
N GLY A 60 0.46 -20.52 -43.85
CA GLY A 60 1.05 -21.80 -43.46
C GLY A 60 0.07 -22.96 -43.67
N THR A 61 0.52 -24.14 -43.27
CA THR A 61 -0.18 -25.42 -43.42
C THR A 61 -0.25 -26.11 -42.05
N LEU A 62 -1.32 -26.86 -41.77
CA LEU A 62 -1.47 -27.61 -40.52
C LEU A 62 -1.77 -29.09 -40.79
N PHE A 63 -1.10 -29.97 -40.06
CA PHE A 63 -1.43 -31.39 -39.93
C PHE A 63 -1.73 -31.70 -38.45
N ALA A 64 -2.74 -32.51 -38.17
CA ALA A 64 -2.90 -33.17 -36.89
C ALA A 64 -2.79 -34.68 -37.09
N VAL A 65 -1.89 -35.29 -36.33
CA VAL A 65 -1.50 -36.69 -36.48
C VAL A 65 -1.84 -37.43 -35.20
N ASP A 66 -2.42 -38.62 -35.35
CA ASP A 66 -2.56 -39.55 -34.24
C ASP A 66 -1.16 -40.10 -33.89
N PRO A 67 -0.65 -39.82 -32.67
CA PRO A 67 0.70 -40.18 -32.29
C PRO A 67 0.92 -41.69 -32.16
N GLU A 68 -0.15 -42.49 -32.00
CA GLU A 68 -0.04 -43.94 -31.80
C GLU A 68 0.20 -44.67 -33.11
N ASN A 69 -0.59 -44.34 -34.14
CA ASN A 69 -0.54 -45.03 -35.42
C ASN A 69 0.12 -44.23 -36.55
N GLY A 70 0.34 -42.91 -36.38
CA GLY A 70 0.95 -42.04 -37.39
C GLY A 70 -0.01 -41.50 -38.45
N GLU A 71 -1.32 -41.76 -38.31
CA GLU A 71 -2.32 -41.35 -39.27
C GLU A 71 -2.62 -39.85 -39.20
N ILE A 72 -2.70 -39.20 -40.35
CA ILE A 72 -3.09 -37.81 -40.48
C ILE A 72 -4.63 -37.73 -40.38
N VAL A 73 -5.12 -37.20 -39.26
CA VAL A 73 -6.56 -37.14 -38.95
C VAL A 73 -7.21 -35.79 -39.23
N VAL A 74 -6.40 -34.72 -39.28
CA VAL A 74 -6.85 -33.36 -39.60
C VAL A 74 -5.79 -32.69 -40.47
N VAL A 75 -6.24 -31.93 -41.47
CA VAL A 75 -5.38 -31.13 -42.34
C VAL A 75 -5.98 -29.76 -42.63
N SER A 76 -5.18 -28.78 -42.99
CA SER A 76 -5.68 -27.60 -43.70
C SER A 76 -6.06 -27.94 -45.14
N ASP A 77 -6.95 -27.13 -45.72
CA ASP A 77 -7.50 -27.34 -47.07
C ASP A 77 -6.46 -27.48 -48.20
N ASP A 78 -5.29 -26.86 -48.04
CA ASP A 78 -4.21 -26.87 -49.02
C ASP A 78 -3.44 -28.18 -49.09
N VAL A 79 -3.67 -29.09 -48.15
CA VAL A 79 -3.07 -30.44 -48.10
C VAL A 79 -4.13 -31.51 -47.87
N ALA A 80 -5.35 -31.25 -48.35
CA ALA A 80 -6.49 -32.16 -48.25
C ALA A 80 -6.19 -33.56 -48.78
N GLU A 81 -5.30 -33.67 -49.76
CA GLU A 81 -4.88 -34.93 -50.38
C GLU A 81 -4.16 -35.89 -49.41
N TRP A 82 -3.64 -35.41 -48.28
CA TRP A 82 -2.91 -36.20 -47.29
C TRP A 82 -3.79 -36.70 -46.14
N LEU A 83 -5.07 -36.31 -46.12
CA LEU A 83 -5.98 -36.71 -45.05
C LEU A 83 -6.22 -38.23 -45.07
N GLY A 84 -5.97 -38.89 -43.93
CA GLY A 84 -6.07 -40.35 -43.78
C GLY A 84 -4.83 -41.14 -44.17
N HIS A 85 -3.78 -40.50 -44.68
CA HIS A 85 -2.49 -41.13 -44.98
C HIS A 85 -1.62 -41.26 -43.72
N ASP A 86 -0.64 -42.16 -43.75
CA ASP A 86 0.42 -42.19 -42.73
C ASP A 86 1.39 -41.01 -42.94
N ILE A 87 1.82 -40.37 -41.85
CA ILE A 87 2.75 -39.24 -41.88
C ILE A 87 4.07 -39.56 -42.59
N ASP A 88 4.52 -40.81 -42.57
CA ASP A 88 5.74 -41.28 -43.23
C ASP A 88 5.60 -41.26 -44.77
N GLU A 89 4.37 -41.29 -45.30
CA GLU A 89 4.11 -41.21 -46.74
C GLU A 89 4.41 -39.82 -47.33
N LEU A 90 4.48 -38.77 -46.49
CA LEU A 90 4.90 -37.43 -46.92
C LEU A 90 6.34 -37.39 -47.44
N GLY A 91 7.17 -38.36 -47.06
CA GLY A 91 8.58 -38.38 -47.43
C GLY A 91 9.40 -37.26 -46.78
N VAL A 92 8.96 -36.74 -45.63
CA VAL A 92 9.67 -35.71 -44.83
C VAL A 92 10.04 -36.30 -43.46
N PRO A 93 11.18 -37.01 -43.33
CA PRO A 93 11.54 -37.74 -42.12
C PRO A 93 11.62 -36.88 -40.85
N GLU A 94 11.95 -35.60 -41.01
CA GLU A 94 11.98 -34.61 -39.94
C GLU A 94 10.59 -34.42 -39.32
N LEU A 95 9.54 -34.30 -40.15
CA LEU A 95 8.15 -34.16 -39.70
C LEU A 95 7.64 -35.43 -39.06
N SER A 96 7.87 -36.58 -39.67
CA SER A 96 7.52 -37.89 -39.10
C SER A 96 8.08 -38.07 -37.70
N ARG A 97 9.38 -37.77 -37.54
CA ARG A 97 10.05 -37.86 -36.24
C ARG A 97 9.48 -36.86 -35.24
N ALA A 98 9.19 -35.64 -35.68
CA ALA A 98 8.63 -34.60 -34.83
C ALA A 98 7.19 -34.95 -34.40
N ALA A 99 6.36 -35.48 -35.29
CA ALA A 99 4.99 -35.91 -35.03
C ALA A 99 4.92 -36.99 -33.94
N ARG A 100 5.80 -37.99 -34.00
CA ARG A 100 5.83 -39.10 -33.02
C ARG A 100 6.33 -38.65 -31.64
N ARG A 101 7.25 -37.69 -31.58
CA ARG A 101 7.76 -37.15 -30.30
C ARG A 101 6.82 -36.12 -29.68
N ALA A 102 6.25 -35.26 -30.52
CA ALA A 102 5.39 -34.12 -30.16
C ALA A 102 5.97 -33.19 -29.08
N GLU A 103 7.30 -33.11 -29.01
CA GLU A 103 8.05 -32.28 -28.07
C GLU A 103 9.18 -31.59 -28.84
N ALA A 104 8.91 -30.36 -29.30
CA ALA A 104 9.91 -29.51 -29.92
C ALA A 104 9.81 -28.08 -29.35
N LEU A 105 10.69 -27.76 -28.40
CA LEU A 105 10.85 -26.41 -27.83
C LEU A 105 11.33 -25.39 -28.86
N ASP A 106 11.97 -25.84 -29.94
CA ASP A 106 12.41 -25.06 -31.11
C ASP A 106 11.72 -25.58 -32.38
N PRO A 107 11.44 -24.74 -33.39
CA PRO A 107 10.89 -25.21 -34.64
C PRO A 107 11.88 -26.14 -35.35
N VAL A 108 11.35 -27.18 -36.00
CA VAL A 108 12.11 -28.12 -36.82
C VAL A 108 12.28 -27.52 -38.21
N ARG A 109 13.51 -27.23 -38.61
CA ARG A 109 13.80 -26.69 -39.94
C ARG A 109 13.72 -27.79 -41.00
N LEU A 110 13.01 -27.52 -42.08
CA LEU A 110 12.82 -28.45 -43.19
C LEU A 110 12.63 -27.73 -44.52
N THR A 111 12.52 -28.51 -45.60
CA THR A 111 12.12 -28.00 -46.91
C THR A 111 10.69 -28.43 -47.19
N TRP A 112 9.79 -27.47 -47.38
CA TRP A 112 8.38 -27.69 -47.67
C TRP A 112 8.04 -27.11 -49.03
N ARG A 113 7.52 -27.95 -49.94
CA ARG A 113 7.18 -27.54 -51.32
C ARG A 113 8.34 -26.82 -52.07
N GLY A 114 9.59 -27.20 -51.77
CA GLY A 114 10.79 -26.64 -52.39
C GLY A 114 11.37 -25.40 -51.69
N GLU A 115 10.72 -24.89 -50.64
CA GLU A 115 11.14 -23.69 -49.91
C GLU A 115 11.57 -24.03 -48.47
N PRO A 116 12.51 -23.28 -47.86
CA PRO A 116 12.82 -23.41 -46.44
C PRO A 116 11.60 -23.09 -45.57
N ALA A 117 11.32 -23.94 -44.59
CA ALA A 117 10.19 -23.79 -43.67
C ALA A 117 10.58 -24.16 -42.24
N ASP A 118 9.86 -23.58 -41.29
CA ASP A 118 9.90 -23.94 -39.89
C ASP A 118 8.64 -24.76 -39.56
N ALA A 119 8.82 -25.95 -38.99
CA ALA A 119 7.72 -26.76 -38.46
C ALA A 119 7.63 -26.64 -36.94
N ILE A 120 6.44 -26.28 -36.47
CA ILE A 120 6.12 -26.06 -35.07
C ILE A 120 5.28 -27.24 -34.61
N VAL A 121 5.72 -27.92 -33.55
CA VAL A 121 5.06 -29.14 -33.10
C VAL A 121 4.64 -29.01 -31.65
N HIS A 122 3.38 -29.32 -31.38
CA HIS A 122 2.81 -29.35 -30.03
C HIS A 122 1.68 -30.37 -29.93
N ARG A 123 1.24 -30.69 -28.70
CA ARG A 123 0.11 -31.60 -28.47
C ARG A 123 -1.17 -30.80 -28.19
N ALA A 124 -2.28 -31.24 -28.79
CA ALA A 124 -3.61 -30.73 -28.48
C ALA A 124 -4.67 -31.83 -28.68
N GLY A 125 -5.57 -32.02 -27.70
CA GLY A 125 -6.65 -32.99 -27.80
C GLY A 125 -6.21 -34.44 -28.04
N GLY A 126 -5.03 -34.84 -27.55
CA GLY A 126 -4.44 -36.16 -27.80
C GLY A 126 -3.71 -36.32 -29.13
N LEU A 127 -3.80 -35.33 -30.02
CA LEU A 127 -3.14 -35.31 -31.32
C LEU A 127 -1.81 -34.55 -31.28
N SER A 128 -0.91 -34.91 -32.20
CA SER A 128 0.28 -34.13 -32.52
C SER A 128 -0.06 -33.11 -33.59
N ILE A 129 -0.08 -31.83 -33.24
CA ILE A 129 -0.29 -30.73 -34.18
C ILE A 129 1.06 -30.32 -34.76
N LEU A 130 1.16 -30.30 -36.09
CA LEU A 130 2.31 -29.82 -36.84
C LEU A 130 1.88 -28.64 -37.71
N GLU A 131 2.45 -27.47 -37.41
CA GLU A 131 2.23 -26.24 -38.17
C GLU A 131 3.47 -25.97 -39.01
N ILE A 132 3.32 -25.83 -40.31
CA ILE A 132 4.43 -25.58 -41.23
C ILE A 132 4.31 -24.16 -41.76
N GLU A 133 5.31 -23.34 -41.45
CA GLU A 133 5.41 -21.97 -41.91
C GLU A 133 6.60 -21.81 -42.87
N PRO A 134 6.37 -21.43 -44.15
CA PRO A 134 7.44 -21.03 -45.04
C PRO A 134 8.21 -19.85 -44.45
N MET A 135 9.54 -19.93 -44.44
CA MET A 135 10.37 -18.85 -43.93
C MET A 135 10.14 -17.57 -44.74
N PRO A 136 9.98 -16.41 -44.09
CA PRO A 136 9.97 -15.13 -44.79
C PRO A 136 11.27 -14.95 -45.60
N SER A 137 11.17 -14.46 -46.83
CA SER A 137 12.32 -14.20 -47.69
C SER A 137 13.10 -12.95 -47.22
N GLY A 138 14.44 -13.03 -47.20
CA GLY A 138 15.33 -11.88 -46.96
C GLY A 138 16.56 -12.16 -46.07
N GLU A 139 17.67 -11.49 -46.34
CA GLU A 139 18.92 -11.52 -45.52
C GLU A 139 18.77 -10.88 -44.12
N GLU A 140 17.67 -10.15 -43.90
CA GLU A 140 17.42 -9.28 -42.73
C GLU A 140 17.40 -10.03 -41.37
N TYR A 141 17.08 -11.33 -41.36
CA TYR A 141 16.87 -12.09 -40.13
C TYR A 141 18.12 -12.85 -39.63
N ALA A 142 19.25 -12.76 -40.35
CA ALA A 142 20.43 -13.57 -40.07
C ALA A 142 21.17 -13.17 -38.77
N ARG A 143 20.96 -11.96 -38.23
CA ARG A 143 21.59 -11.48 -36.97
C ARG A 143 20.75 -10.43 -36.26
N VAL A 144 19.73 -10.85 -35.53
CA VAL A 144 18.89 -9.94 -34.74
C VAL A 144 19.27 -10.03 -33.26
N PRO A 145 19.91 -9.01 -32.67
CA PRO A 145 20.55 -9.14 -31.37
C PRO A 145 19.53 -8.89 -30.24
N VAL A 146 18.58 -9.81 -30.05
CA VAL A 146 17.69 -9.82 -28.88
C VAL A 146 18.52 -9.76 -27.58
N VAL A 147 19.69 -10.41 -27.58
CA VAL A 147 20.66 -10.33 -26.48
C VAL A 147 21.08 -8.90 -26.17
N THR A 148 21.32 -8.06 -27.18
CA THR A 148 21.67 -6.64 -26.96
C THR A 148 20.49 -5.86 -26.39
N ALA A 149 19.25 -6.17 -26.82
CA ALA A 149 18.06 -5.55 -26.22
C ALA A 149 17.93 -5.93 -24.73
N ILE A 150 18.15 -7.21 -24.37
CA ILE A 150 18.17 -7.67 -22.97
C ILE A 150 19.25 -6.94 -22.16
N GLN A 151 20.45 -6.78 -22.72
CA GLN A 151 21.54 -6.05 -22.06
C GLN A 151 21.20 -4.56 -21.83
N LYS A 152 20.49 -3.92 -22.77
CA LYS A 152 20.02 -2.54 -22.58
C LYS A 152 18.99 -2.44 -21.46
N LEU A 153 17.98 -3.34 -21.46
CA LEU A 153 16.98 -3.38 -20.38
C LEU A 153 17.63 -3.60 -19.01
N ALA A 154 18.66 -4.45 -18.92
CA ALA A 154 19.39 -4.69 -17.67
C ALA A 154 20.09 -3.46 -17.07
N ASN A 155 20.37 -2.43 -17.87
CA ASN A 155 21.00 -1.19 -17.40
C ASN A 155 19.99 -0.07 -17.12
N ALA A 156 18.69 -0.29 -17.34
CA ALA A 156 17.68 0.70 -17.05
C ALA A 156 17.59 0.95 -15.53
N THR A 157 17.33 2.20 -15.17
CA THR A 157 17.28 2.67 -13.78
C THR A 157 15.87 2.97 -13.31
N SER A 158 14.90 2.98 -14.22
CA SER A 158 13.49 3.22 -13.92
C SER A 158 12.57 2.39 -14.82
N VAL A 159 11.32 2.22 -14.38
CA VAL A 159 10.28 1.54 -15.17
C VAL A 159 9.96 2.33 -16.45
N ALA A 160 9.99 3.67 -16.40
CA ALA A 160 9.79 4.50 -17.59
C ALA A 160 10.87 4.22 -18.65
N GLU A 161 12.14 4.21 -18.22
CA GLU A 161 13.27 3.90 -19.11
C GLU A 161 13.19 2.47 -19.68
N LEU A 162 12.78 1.48 -18.89
CA LEU A 162 12.53 0.11 -19.38
C LEU A 162 11.48 0.09 -20.51
N ARG A 163 10.38 0.82 -20.33
CA ARG A 163 9.30 0.90 -21.31
C ARG A 163 9.77 1.57 -22.61
N ASP A 164 10.54 2.64 -22.52
CA ASP A 164 11.07 3.34 -23.70
C ASP A 164 12.10 2.49 -24.47
N ILE A 165 13.00 1.82 -23.75
CA ILE A 165 13.99 0.92 -24.36
C ILE A 165 13.30 -0.23 -25.10
N VAL A 166 12.30 -0.88 -24.49
CA VAL A 166 11.70 -2.07 -25.09
C VAL A 166 10.91 -1.74 -26.36
N VAL A 167 10.16 -0.64 -26.42
CA VAL A 167 9.38 -0.28 -27.61
C VAL A 167 10.30 0.09 -28.78
N ALA A 168 11.39 0.82 -28.51
CA ALA A 168 12.40 1.16 -29.51
C ALA A 168 13.16 -0.07 -30.02
N GLU A 169 13.59 -0.96 -29.13
CA GLU A 169 14.28 -2.19 -29.51
C GLU A 169 13.38 -3.14 -30.29
N LEU A 170 12.12 -3.32 -29.87
CA LEU A 170 11.15 -4.13 -30.59
C LEU A 170 10.87 -3.56 -31.98
N ARG A 171 10.70 -2.25 -32.14
CA ARG A 171 10.52 -1.64 -33.46
C ARG A 171 11.75 -1.84 -34.35
N ARG A 172 12.95 -1.62 -33.82
CA ARG A 172 14.22 -1.85 -34.53
C ARG A 172 14.42 -3.31 -34.95
N ILE A 173 14.07 -4.25 -34.08
CA ILE A 173 14.23 -5.69 -34.30
C ILE A 173 13.18 -6.21 -35.30
N THR A 174 11.93 -5.80 -35.13
CA THR A 174 10.81 -6.37 -35.88
C THR A 174 10.56 -5.63 -37.19
N GLY A 175 10.94 -4.36 -37.28
CA GLY A 175 10.67 -3.47 -38.43
C GLY A 175 9.20 -3.08 -38.58
N PHE A 176 8.38 -3.26 -37.55
CA PHE A 176 6.99 -2.80 -37.56
C PHE A 176 6.92 -1.26 -37.57
N ASP A 177 5.83 -0.70 -38.07
CA ASP A 177 5.71 0.76 -38.22
C ASP A 177 5.51 1.41 -36.85
N ARG A 178 4.81 0.73 -35.93
CA ARG A 178 4.52 1.16 -34.58
C ARG A 178 4.74 0.02 -33.60
N VAL A 179 5.33 0.30 -32.44
CA VAL A 179 5.32 -0.57 -31.27
C VAL A 179 4.80 0.24 -30.10
N MET A 180 3.76 -0.26 -29.45
CA MET A 180 3.12 0.39 -28.32
C MET A 180 2.99 -0.58 -27.16
N MET A 181 3.24 -0.08 -25.94
CA MET A 181 3.04 -0.81 -24.71
C MET A 181 1.82 -0.25 -23.98
N TYR A 182 0.85 -1.12 -23.69
CA TYR A 182 -0.34 -0.77 -22.93
C TYR A 182 -0.31 -1.41 -21.55
N GLU A 183 -0.77 -0.67 -20.56
CA GLU A 183 -1.00 -1.16 -19.21
C GLU A 183 -2.49 -1.17 -18.90
N PHE A 184 -2.96 -2.31 -18.40
CA PHE A 184 -4.35 -2.48 -18.02
C PHE A 184 -4.62 -1.79 -16.68
N GLN A 185 -5.68 -0.98 -16.66
CA GLN A 185 -6.19 -0.34 -15.47
C GLN A 185 -7.18 -1.26 -14.73
N HIS A 186 -7.57 -0.87 -13.52
CA HIS A 186 -8.38 -1.69 -12.62
C HIS A 186 -9.78 -2.02 -13.19
N ASP A 187 -10.33 -1.12 -13.99
CA ASP A 187 -11.62 -1.20 -14.69
C ASP A 187 -11.45 -1.76 -16.12
N GLY A 188 -10.34 -2.44 -16.38
CA GLY A 188 -10.11 -3.23 -17.59
C GLY A 188 -9.73 -2.43 -18.83
N HIS A 189 -9.87 -1.11 -18.85
CA HIS A 189 -9.37 -0.27 -19.95
C HIS A 189 -7.83 -0.27 -19.97
N GLY A 190 -7.23 0.07 -21.10
CA GLY A 190 -5.77 0.14 -21.27
C GLY A 190 -5.29 1.56 -21.49
N ILE A 191 -4.08 1.88 -21.05
CA ILE A 191 -3.41 3.16 -21.38
C ILE A 191 -2.10 2.85 -22.08
N VAL A 192 -1.80 3.54 -23.18
CA VAL A 192 -0.48 3.46 -23.84
C VAL A 192 0.55 4.20 -22.99
N VAL A 193 1.45 3.45 -22.36
CA VAL A 193 2.46 3.98 -21.42
C VAL A 193 3.83 4.19 -22.07
N ALA A 194 4.06 3.61 -23.24
CA ALA A 194 5.23 3.86 -24.07
C ALA A 194 4.94 3.51 -25.53
N GLU A 195 5.66 4.17 -26.44
CA GLU A 195 5.48 4.01 -27.87
C GLU A 195 6.76 4.37 -28.64
N ASP A 196 7.06 3.61 -29.69
CA ASP A 196 7.96 4.01 -30.77
C ASP A 196 7.25 3.80 -32.11
N HIS A 197 7.29 4.79 -33.00
CA HIS A 197 6.53 4.74 -34.24
C HIS A 197 7.23 5.43 -35.42
N HIS A 198 6.79 5.11 -36.63
CA HIS A 198 7.23 5.77 -37.85
C HIS A 198 6.86 7.27 -37.80
N PRO A 199 7.74 8.20 -38.22
CA PRO A 199 7.52 9.65 -38.06
C PRO A 199 6.25 10.22 -38.71
N GLU A 200 5.71 9.52 -39.72
CA GLU A 200 4.47 9.91 -40.41
C GLU A 200 3.19 9.53 -39.66
N LEU A 201 3.30 8.71 -38.61
CA LEU A 201 2.16 8.26 -37.83
C LEU A 201 1.89 9.20 -36.65
N GLU A 202 0.63 9.42 -36.31
CA GLU A 202 0.25 10.13 -35.10
C GLU A 202 0.62 9.30 -33.86
N SER A 203 1.02 9.96 -32.77
CA SER A 203 1.35 9.27 -31.52
C SER A 203 0.10 8.84 -30.76
N TYR A 204 0.13 7.64 -30.19
CA TYR A 204 -0.90 7.14 -29.28
C TYR A 204 -0.49 7.17 -27.81
N LEU A 205 0.68 7.73 -27.47
CA LEU A 205 1.17 7.81 -26.10
C LEU A 205 0.18 8.55 -25.18
N GLY A 206 -0.15 7.95 -24.04
CA GLY A 206 -1.09 8.49 -23.05
C GLY A 206 -2.58 8.30 -23.39
N LEU A 207 -2.91 7.71 -24.55
CA LEU A 207 -4.30 7.50 -24.95
C LEU A 207 -4.90 6.25 -24.30
N HIS A 208 -6.21 6.32 -24.03
CA HIS A 208 -6.97 5.24 -23.43
C HIS A 208 -7.65 4.35 -24.48
N PHE A 209 -7.70 3.06 -24.18
CA PHE A 209 -8.35 1.99 -24.95
C PHE A 209 -9.45 1.33 -24.12
N PRO A 210 -10.68 1.20 -24.65
CA PRO A 210 -11.78 0.56 -23.93
C PRO A 210 -11.50 -0.90 -23.57
N ALA A 211 -12.10 -1.38 -22.48
CA ALA A 211 -11.97 -2.77 -22.05
C ALA A 211 -12.46 -3.76 -23.13
N SER A 212 -13.50 -3.40 -23.90
CA SER A 212 -14.06 -4.22 -24.98
C SER A 212 -13.16 -4.42 -26.19
N ASP A 213 -12.11 -3.62 -26.38
CA ASP A 213 -11.17 -3.84 -27.49
C ASP A 213 -10.37 -5.14 -27.32
N ILE A 214 -10.19 -5.60 -26.07
CA ILE A 214 -9.60 -6.89 -25.74
C ILE A 214 -10.54 -7.63 -24.77
N PRO A 215 -11.48 -8.44 -25.27
CA PRO A 215 -12.46 -9.16 -24.44
C PRO A 215 -11.80 -10.11 -23.43
N THR A 216 -12.51 -10.43 -22.35
CA THR A 216 -12.02 -11.31 -21.26
C THR A 216 -11.52 -12.66 -21.76
N GLN A 217 -12.22 -13.29 -22.71
CA GLN A 217 -11.79 -14.55 -23.31
C GLN A 217 -10.45 -14.44 -24.08
N ALA A 218 -10.19 -13.30 -24.73
CA ALA A 218 -8.94 -13.05 -25.43
C ALA A 218 -7.80 -12.83 -24.42
N ARG A 219 -8.06 -12.11 -23.31
CA ARG A 219 -7.10 -11.96 -22.21
C ARG A 219 -6.73 -13.30 -21.58
N ALA A 220 -7.69 -14.20 -21.42
CA ALA A 220 -7.43 -15.55 -20.92
C ALA A 220 -6.52 -16.34 -21.87
N LEU A 221 -6.68 -16.17 -23.19
CA LEU A 221 -5.76 -16.76 -24.17
C LEU A 221 -4.36 -16.19 -24.06
N TYR A 222 -4.23 -14.88 -23.87
CA TYR A 222 -2.95 -14.19 -23.69
C TYR A 222 -2.18 -14.59 -22.43
N LEU A 223 -2.84 -15.23 -21.46
CA LEU A 223 -2.18 -15.88 -20.32
C LEU A 223 -1.65 -17.28 -20.65
N SER A 224 -2.30 -18.00 -21.56
CA SER A 224 -1.87 -19.33 -21.99
C SER A 224 -0.83 -19.33 -23.11
N LYS A 225 -0.90 -18.36 -24.02
CA LYS A 225 0.03 -18.16 -25.13
C LYS A 225 0.47 -16.70 -25.14
N LEU A 226 1.74 -16.46 -24.81
CA LEU A 226 2.26 -15.12 -24.51
C LEU A 226 2.53 -14.28 -25.76
N GLY A 227 2.67 -14.89 -26.94
CA GLY A 227 2.79 -14.20 -28.21
C GLY A 227 1.62 -14.49 -29.15
N ARG A 228 1.25 -13.48 -29.95
CA ARG A 228 0.26 -13.66 -31.02
C ARG A 228 0.63 -12.85 -32.25
N ALA A 229 0.88 -13.54 -33.36
CA ALA A 229 1.09 -12.93 -34.66
C ALA A 229 -0.16 -13.03 -35.55
N ILE A 230 -0.46 -11.93 -36.23
CA ILE A 230 -1.47 -11.84 -37.29
C ILE A 230 -0.72 -11.36 -38.53
N ALA A 231 -0.51 -12.27 -39.46
CA ALA A 231 0.35 -12.04 -40.60
C ALA A 231 -0.25 -11.02 -41.58
N GLY A 232 -1.57 -11.03 -41.76
CA GLY A 232 -2.27 -10.17 -42.71
C GLY A 232 -3.76 -10.12 -42.44
N THR A 233 -4.42 -9.02 -42.82
CA THR A 233 -5.88 -8.89 -42.78
C THR A 233 -6.56 -9.33 -44.07
N GLU A 234 -5.84 -9.43 -45.18
CA GLU A 234 -6.45 -9.56 -46.52
C GLU A 234 -6.69 -11.01 -46.94
N ALA A 235 -5.81 -11.93 -46.56
CA ALA A 235 -5.92 -13.34 -46.95
C ALA A 235 -7.03 -14.05 -46.18
N ALA A 236 -7.91 -14.76 -46.89
CA ALA A 236 -8.96 -15.58 -46.28
C ALA A 236 -8.34 -16.73 -45.46
N PRO A 237 -8.87 -17.04 -44.26
CA PRO A 237 -8.37 -18.16 -43.47
C PRO A 237 -8.66 -19.51 -44.17
N ARG A 238 -7.83 -20.50 -43.87
CA ARG A 238 -7.95 -21.86 -44.42
C ARG A 238 -8.76 -22.75 -43.48
N PRO A 239 -9.82 -23.41 -43.96
CA PRO A 239 -10.56 -24.37 -43.16
C PRO A 239 -9.73 -25.62 -42.88
N LEU A 240 -9.97 -26.19 -41.70
CA LEU A 240 -9.49 -27.51 -41.34
C LEU A 240 -10.49 -28.57 -41.82
N LEU A 241 -9.96 -29.64 -42.40
CA LEU A 241 -10.66 -30.82 -42.87
C LEU A 241 -10.28 -31.99 -41.97
N SER A 242 -11.24 -32.85 -41.65
CA SER A 242 -11.06 -33.94 -40.68
C SER A 242 -11.89 -35.15 -41.07
N THR A 243 -11.37 -36.35 -40.82
CA THR A 243 -12.09 -37.63 -41.03
C THR A 243 -12.76 -38.17 -39.77
N ARG A 244 -12.32 -37.73 -38.58
CA ARG A 244 -12.71 -38.34 -37.28
C ARG A 244 -13.37 -37.37 -36.32
N LEU A 245 -12.98 -36.11 -36.37
CA LEU A 245 -13.36 -35.07 -35.42
C LEU A 245 -14.11 -33.94 -36.11
N ASP A 246 -14.94 -33.22 -35.38
CA ASP A 246 -15.40 -31.91 -35.82
C ASP A 246 -14.20 -30.94 -35.78
N PRO A 247 -13.79 -30.33 -36.91
CA PRO A 247 -12.73 -29.32 -36.90
C PRO A 247 -12.98 -28.18 -35.90
N ALA A 248 -14.24 -27.83 -35.63
CA ALA A 248 -14.63 -26.81 -34.66
C ALA A 248 -14.52 -27.25 -33.18
N SER A 249 -14.13 -28.49 -32.91
CA SER A 249 -13.83 -29.00 -31.57
C SER A 249 -12.34 -28.98 -31.22
N ILE A 250 -11.46 -28.71 -32.19
CA ILE A 250 -10.01 -28.78 -32.01
C ILE A 250 -9.54 -27.49 -31.32
N ASP A 251 -8.94 -27.63 -30.13
CA ASP A 251 -8.36 -26.50 -29.41
C ASP A 251 -7.04 -26.06 -30.07
N LEU A 252 -7.10 -24.92 -30.75
CA LEU A 252 -5.96 -24.28 -31.41
C LEU A 252 -5.34 -23.17 -30.55
N SER A 253 -5.68 -23.09 -29.25
CA SER A 253 -5.16 -22.04 -28.35
C SER A 253 -3.62 -21.95 -28.37
N GLY A 254 -2.94 -23.09 -28.49
CA GLY A 254 -1.48 -23.19 -28.58
C GLY A 254 -0.89 -22.92 -29.97
N ALA A 255 -1.70 -22.93 -31.03
CA ALA A 255 -1.23 -22.84 -32.41
C ALA A 255 -0.83 -21.40 -32.80
N GLU A 256 0.30 -21.26 -33.51
CA GLU A 256 0.71 -19.99 -34.14
C GLU A 256 -0.24 -19.59 -35.27
N LEU A 257 -0.63 -20.56 -36.09
CA LEU A 257 -1.43 -20.38 -37.28
C LEU A 257 -2.93 -20.27 -36.99
N ARG A 258 -3.40 -20.40 -35.73
CA ARG A 258 -4.83 -20.28 -35.39
C ARG A 258 -5.49 -19.09 -36.12
N ALA A 259 -6.67 -19.27 -36.70
CA ALA A 259 -7.37 -18.17 -37.35
C ALA A 259 -7.76 -17.05 -36.37
N VAL A 260 -7.95 -15.84 -36.91
CA VAL A 260 -8.32 -14.65 -36.15
C VAL A 260 -9.83 -14.42 -36.25
N SER A 261 -10.43 -13.91 -35.18
CA SER A 261 -11.81 -13.43 -35.19
C SER A 261 -12.04 -12.45 -36.35
N PRO A 262 -13.08 -12.64 -37.18
CA PRO A 262 -13.44 -11.69 -38.23
C PRO A 262 -13.68 -10.27 -37.69
N TYR A 263 -14.20 -10.15 -36.47
CA TYR A 263 -14.39 -8.86 -35.80
C TYR A 263 -13.06 -8.17 -35.50
N HIS A 264 -12.04 -8.93 -35.07
CA HIS A 264 -10.71 -8.38 -34.82
C HIS A 264 -9.98 -8.04 -36.13
N ILE A 265 -10.16 -8.81 -37.20
CA ILE A 265 -9.65 -8.45 -38.54
C ILE A 265 -10.25 -7.12 -38.99
N GLN A 266 -11.57 -6.93 -38.83
CA GLN A 266 -12.21 -5.67 -39.17
C GLN A 266 -11.73 -4.51 -38.27
N TYR A 267 -11.53 -4.76 -36.97
CA TYR A 267 -10.93 -3.78 -36.05
C TYR A 267 -9.56 -3.31 -36.55
N MET A 268 -8.68 -4.24 -36.93
CA MET A 268 -7.34 -3.92 -37.45
C MET A 268 -7.42 -3.06 -38.72
N ARG A 269 -8.31 -3.41 -39.66
CA ARG A 269 -8.54 -2.63 -40.88
C ARG A 269 -9.03 -1.21 -40.58
N ASN A 270 -9.99 -1.06 -39.66
CA ASN A 270 -10.49 0.25 -39.23
C ASN A 270 -9.38 1.11 -38.60
N MET A 271 -8.39 0.48 -37.98
CA MET A 271 -7.22 1.12 -37.37
C MET A 271 -6.05 1.35 -38.34
N GLY A 272 -6.19 0.94 -39.61
CA GLY A 272 -5.13 1.06 -40.63
C GLY A 272 -3.98 0.08 -40.46
N GLN A 273 -4.22 -1.09 -39.85
CA GLN A 273 -3.21 -2.11 -39.57
C GLN A 273 -3.46 -3.36 -40.42
N ALA A 274 -2.46 -3.78 -41.18
CA ALA A 274 -2.51 -5.02 -41.95
C ALA A 274 -1.90 -6.21 -41.19
N SER A 275 -0.91 -5.96 -40.33
CA SER A 275 -0.25 -7.01 -39.54
C SER A 275 -0.01 -6.56 -38.12
N THR A 276 -0.10 -7.51 -37.19
CA THR A 276 0.23 -7.26 -35.78
C THR A 276 1.04 -8.39 -35.18
N PHE A 277 1.87 -8.04 -34.20
CA PHE A 277 2.49 -9.00 -33.30
C PHE A 277 2.37 -8.49 -31.87
N SER A 278 1.66 -9.24 -31.03
CA SER A 278 1.42 -8.87 -29.65
C SER A 278 2.12 -9.80 -28.67
N LEU A 279 2.63 -9.23 -27.58
CA LEU A 279 3.34 -9.89 -26.50
C LEU A 279 2.65 -9.57 -25.17
N SER A 280 2.36 -10.60 -24.39
CA SER A 280 1.75 -10.48 -23.07
C SER A 280 2.78 -10.06 -22.02
N LEU A 281 2.39 -9.13 -21.16
CA LEU A 281 3.15 -8.78 -19.95
C LEU A 281 2.42 -9.37 -18.74
N VAL A 282 3.06 -10.34 -18.10
CA VAL A 282 2.45 -11.14 -17.04
C VAL A 282 3.22 -10.96 -15.74
N ASP A 283 2.49 -10.66 -14.67
CA ASP A 283 3.01 -10.54 -13.32
C ASP A 283 2.14 -11.38 -12.36
N HIS A 284 2.77 -12.31 -11.64
CA HIS A 284 2.10 -13.25 -10.72
C HIS A 284 0.84 -13.92 -11.32
N GLY A 285 0.93 -14.38 -12.57
CA GLY A 285 -0.18 -15.06 -13.28
C GLY A 285 -1.29 -14.12 -13.76
N ARG A 286 -1.10 -12.81 -13.67
CA ARG A 286 -2.06 -11.80 -14.14
C ARG A 286 -1.50 -11.05 -15.34
N LEU A 287 -2.37 -10.78 -16.31
CA LEU A 287 -2.03 -9.97 -17.48
C LEU A 287 -2.07 -8.50 -17.07
N VAL A 288 -0.91 -7.90 -16.84
CA VAL A 288 -0.76 -6.50 -16.38
C VAL A 288 -0.65 -5.51 -17.53
N GLY A 289 -0.32 -6.01 -18.71
CA GLY A 289 -0.21 -5.21 -19.92
C GLY A 289 0.08 -6.06 -21.14
N MET A 290 0.27 -5.39 -22.26
CA MET A 290 0.66 -6.00 -23.52
C MET A 290 1.60 -5.06 -24.27
N ILE A 291 2.41 -5.61 -25.15
CA ILE A 291 3.10 -4.86 -26.20
C ILE A 291 2.50 -5.28 -27.52
N THR A 292 2.15 -4.34 -28.39
CA THR A 292 1.73 -4.65 -29.76
C THR A 292 2.59 -3.90 -30.76
N CYS A 293 3.10 -4.67 -31.70
CA CYS A 293 3.70 -4.19 -32.92
C CYS A 293 2.62 -4.14 -34.00
N ALA A 294 2.49 -3.04 -34.74
CA ALA A 294 1.52 -2.85 -35.81
C ALA A 294 2.20 -2.33 -37.09
N HIS A 295 1.79 -2.86 -38.24
CA HIS A 295 2.36 -2.51 -39.55
C HIS A 295 1.25 -2.25 -40.58
N ARG A 296 1.48 -1.30 -41.49
CA ARG A 296 0.51 -0.90 -42.51
C ARG A 296 0.38 -1.91 -43.66
N THR A 297 1.40 -2.73 -43.87
CA THR A 297 1.42 -3.79 -44.90
C THR A 297 1.63 -5.17 -44.29
N GLU A 298 1.42 -6.22 -45.08
CA GLU A 298 1.69 -7.59 -44.64
C GLU A 298 3.15 -7.73 -44.19
N ARG A 299 3.35 -8.20 -42.96
CA ARG A 299 4.68 -8.42 -42.38
C ARG A 299 4.67 -9.67 -41.51
N ARG A 300 5.53 -10.62 -41.90
CA ARG A 300 5.78 -11.86 -41.17
C ARG A 300 7.11 -11.80 -40.44
N ILE A 301 7.18 -12.43 -39.28
CA ILE A 301 8.41 -12.58 -38.49
C ILE A 301 8.70 -14.06 -38.23
N PRO A 302 9.96 -14.51 -38.33
CA PRO A 302 10.32 -15.91 -38.10
C PRO A 302 9.87 -16.40 -36.71
N VAL A 303 9.53 -17.68 -36.61
CA VAL A 303 9.05 -18.31 -35.36
C VAL A 303 10.06 -18.17 -34.23
N LEU A 304 11.34 -18.44 -34.51
CA LEU A 304 12.42 -18.29 -33.53
C LEU A 304 12.55 -16.86 -33.02
N LEU A 305 12.32 -15.86 -33.89
CA LEU A 305 12.33 -14.47 -33.48
C LEU A 305 11.14 -14.17 -32.56
N ARG A 306 9.93 -14.63 -32.89
CA ARG A 306 8.74 -14.50 -32.01
C ARG A 306 9.03 -15.03 -30.61
N ARG A 307 9.55 -16.25 -30.50
CA ARG A 307 9.92 -16.89 -29.22
C ARG A 307 10.97 -16.09 -28.45
N SER A 308 11.98 -15.57 -29.15
CA SER A 308 13.01 -14.72 -28.53
C SER A 308 12.43 -13.42 -27.97
N LEU A 309 11.45 -12.83 -28.66
CA LEU A 309 10.78 -11.60 -28.22
C LEU A 309 9.80 -11.86 -27.06
N GLU A 310 9.20 -13.04 -26.97
CA GLU A 310 8.45 -13.48 -25.78
C GLU A 310 9.36 -13.55 -24.55
N VAL A 311 10.58 -14.09 -24.69
CA VAL A 311 11.57 -14.08 -23.60
C VAL A 311 11.96 -12.65 -23.20
N LEU A 312 12.14 -11.74 -24.18
CA LEU A 312 12.41 -10.32 -23.91
C LEU A 312 11.27 -9.66 -23.13
N ALA A 313 10.01 -9.91 -23.51
CA ALA A 313 8.84 -9.39 -22.81
C ALA A 313 8.68 -9.96 -21.39
N GLY A 314 9.01 -11.24 -21.20
CA GLY A 314 9.10 -11.87 -19.89
C GLY A 314 10.17 -11.21 -19.00
N GLN A 315 11.36 -10.96 -19.55
CA GLN A 315 12.44 -10.26 -18.84
C GLN A 315 12.04 -8.83 -18.43
N LEU A 316 11.40 -8.09 -19.35
CA LEU A 316 10.83 -6.78 -19.04
C LEU A 316 9.84 -6.85 -17.88
N SER A 317 8.89 -7.79 -17.94
CA SER A 317 7.83 -7.93 -16.92
C SER A 317 8.43 -8.18 -15.54
N LEU A 318 9.42 -9.09 -15.46
CA LEU A 318 10.12 -9.40 -14.21
C LEU A 318 10.90 -8.20 -13.67
N GLN A 319 11.64 -7.48 -14.52
CA GLN A 319 12.41 -6.31 -14.11
C GLN A 319 11.51 -5.16 -13.67
N ALA A 320 10.45 -4.87 -14.41
CA ALA A 320 9.48 -3.84 -14.05
C ALA A 320 8.78 -4.16 -12.72
N ALA A 321 8.38 -5.41 -12.50
CA ALA A 321 7.80 -5.85 -11.23
C ALA A 321 8.79 -5.67 -10.07
N SER A 322 10.05 -6.07 -10.25
CA SER A 322 11.10 -5.90 -9.24
C SER A 322 11.38 -4.43 -8.90
N MET A 323 11.47 -3.55 -9.91
CA MET A 323 11.68 -2.12 -9.69
C MET A 323 10.49 -1.46 -8.96
N ARG A 324 9.25 -1.82 -9.34
CA ARG A 324 8.04 -1.34 -8.66
C ARG A 324 8.01 -1.76 -7.19
N GLU A 325 8.41 -3.00 -6.90
CA GLU A 325 8.45 -3.49 -5.53
C GLU A 325 9.53 -2.79 -4.69
N ILE A 326 10.71 -2.55 -5.26
CA ILE A 326 11.77 -1.77 -4.60
C ILE A 326 11.29 -0.35 -4.30
N GLU A 327 10.65 0.30 -5.27
CA GLU A 327 10.12 1.66 -5.09
C GLU A 327 9.02 1.69 -4.02
N ARG A 328 8.10 0.72 -4.04
CA ARG A 328 7.06 0.57 -3.02
C ARG A 328 7.66 0.41 -1.62
N LEU A 329 8.66 -0.46 -1.46
CA LEU A 329 9.32 -0.68 -0.17
C LEU A 329 10.05 0.58 0.33
N ARG A 330 10.73 1.31 -0.55
CA ARG A 330 11.38 2.59 -0.21
C ARG A 330 10.36 3.62 0.25
N HIS A 331 9.28 3.78 -0.51
CA HIS A 331 8.19 4.69 -0.19
C HIS A 331 7.54 4.35 1.16
N THR A 332 7.32 3.07 1.47
CA THR A 332 6.82 2.62 2.78
C THR A 332 7.75 3.00 3.93
N VAL A 333 9.07 2.86 3.77
CA VAL A 333 10.05 3.27 4.79
C VAL A 333 10.04 4.79 4.98
N GLU A 334 10.06 5.54 3.88
CA GLU A 334 10.02 7.01 3.91
C GLU A 334 8.77 7.53 4.62
N ILE A 335 7.60 6.98 4.31
CA ILE A 335 6.34 7.37 4.97
C ILE A 335 6.35 7.02 6.46
N SER A 336 6.86 5.84 6.83
CA SER A 336 6.98 5.44 8.24
C SER A 336 7.88 6.41 9.03
N GLU A 337 9.01 6.84 8.44
CA GLU A 337 9.90 7.83 9.03
C GLU A 337 9.23 9.20 9.19
N ARG A 338 8.51 9.68 8.16
CA ARG A 338 7.74 10.93 8.24
C ARG A 338 6.65 10.88 9.30
N ARG A 339 5.91 9.76 9.38
CA ARG A 339 4.88 9.55 10.40
C ARG A 339 5.47 9.57 11.80
N ALA A 340 6.59 8.87 12.02
CA ALA A 340 7.29 8.90 13.31
C ALA A 340 7.77 10.32 13.66
N ALA A 341 8.31 11.07 12.70
CA ALA A 341 8.75 12.45 12.89
C ALA A 341 7.58 13.40 13.21
N LEU A 342 6.41 13.20 12.59
CA LEU A 342 5.19 13.98 12.85
C LEU A 342 4.64 13.73 14.27
N LEU A 343 4.72 12.49 14.77
CA LEU A 343 4.18 12.13 16.08
C LEU A 343 5.16 12.36 17.23
N ALA A 344 6.46 12.44 16.99
CA ALA A 344 7.47 12.63 18.03
C ALA A 344 7.23 13.87 18.92
N PRO A 345 6.84 15.06 18.40
CA PRO A 345 6.57 16.24 19.22
C PRO A 345 5.40 16.08 20.20
N LEU A 346 4.50 15.12 20.00
CA LEU A 346 3.33 14.90 20.87
C LEU A 346 3.70 14.54 22.31
N PHE A 347 4.87 13.93 22.51
CA PHE A 347 5.35 13.56 23.84
C PHE A 347 5.91 14.75 24.62
N ALA A 348 6.32 15.82 23.94
CA ALA A 348 6.92 17.01 24.55
C ALA A 348 5.99 18.24 24.57
N SER A 349 5.00 18.31 23.68
CA SER A 349 4.07 19.44 23.58
C SER A 349 2.88 19.31 24.54
N ASP A 350 2.44 20.43 25.13
CA ASP A 350 1.17 20.49 25.85
C ASP A 350 -0.04 20.62 24.92
N ASP A 351 0.14 21.19 23.73
CA ASP A 351 -0.87 21.25 22.67
C ASP A 351 -0.56 20.19 21.60
N VAL A 352 -1.18 19.02 21.77
CA VAL A 352 -1.08 17.88 20.86
C VAL A 352 -1.63 18.25 19.48
N THR A 353 -2.75 18.97 19.43
CA THR A 353 -3.36 19.34 18.15
C THR A 353 -2.50 20.32 17.36
N ALA A 354 -1.77 21.24 18.01
CA ALA A 354 -0.83 22.13 17.34
C ALA A 354 0.33 21.38 16.67
N ALA A 355 0.85 20.37 17.37
CA ALA A 355 2.04 19.64 16.94
C ALA A 355 1.86 18.87 15.62
N LEU A 356 0.63 18.49 15.26
CA LEU A 356 0.34 17.85 13.96
C LEU A 356 0.38 18.85 12.77
N PHE A 357 0.29 20.15 13.07
CA PHE A 357 0.16 21.22 12.06
C PHE A 357 1.40 22.13 12.04
N GLN A 358 2.38 21.89 12.90
CA GLN A 358 3.53 22.76 13.11
C GLN A 358 4.80 21.92 13.18
N GLY A 359 5.86 22.35 12.48
CA GLY A 359 7.14 21.65 12.50
C GLY A 359 7.74 21.52 11.11
N ARG A 360 8.68 20.59 10.98
CA ARG A 360 9.33 20.26 9.70
C ARG A 360 8.45 19.39 8.81
N GLU A 361 7.69 18.48 9.41
CA GLU A 361 6.70 17.63 8.74
C GLU A 361 5.34 17.98 9.33
N THR A 362 4.33 18.17 8.48
CA THR A 362 2.94 18.44 8.87
C THR A 362 2.03 17.32 8.41
N ILE A 363 0.82 17.28 8.96
CA ILE A 363 -0.19 16.29 8.59
C ILE A 363 -0.53 16.28 7.09
N LEU A 364 -0.41 17.42 6.39
CA LEU A 364 -0.64 17.52 4.95
C LEU A 364 0.57 17.04 4.11
N ASP A 365 1.78 17.01 4.68
CA ASP A 365 2.95 16.44 4.02
C ASP A 365 2.89 14.90 4.01
N LEU A 366 2.25 14.31 5.02
CA LEU A 366 2.02 12.87 5.12
C LEU A 366 0.77 12.42 4.35
N VAL A 367 -0.30 13.23 4.42
CA VAL A 367 -1.59 12.95 3.76
C VAL A 367 -1.95 14.13 2.86
N PRO A 368 -1.46 14.15 1.61
CA PRO A 368 -1.71 15.25 0.67
C PRO A 368 -3.20 15.46 0.39
N ALA A 369 -3.68 16.66 0.72
CA ALA A 369 -5.05 17.10 0.54
C ALA A 369 -5.10 18.63 0.40
N ASP A 370 -6.21 19.17 -0.11
CA ASP A 370 -6.40 20.61 -0.20
C ASP A 370 -6.63 21.25 1.16
N GLY A 371 -7.21 20.48 2.09
CA GLY A 371 -7.34 20.88 3.48
C GLY A 371 -7.58 19.71 4.42
N VAL A 372 -7.39 19.97 5.71
CA VAL A 372 -7.56 18.99 6.79
C VAL A 372 -8.16 19.64 8.02
N VAL A 373 -9.04 18.91 8.69
CA VAL A 373 -9.59 19.20 10.01
C VAL A 373 -9.26 18.06 10.95
N ALA A 374 -8.65 18.38 12.09
CA ALA A 374 -8.39 17.44 13.17
C ALA A 374 -9.21 17.84 14.40
N ARG A 375 -10.00 16.91 14.91
CA ARG A 375 -10.68 17.01 16.22
C ARG A 375 -10.10 15.99 17.17
N ILE A 376 -9.55 16.45 18.29
CA ILE A 376 -9.03 15.60 19.37
C ILE A 376 -9.67 16.07 20.67
N GLY A 377 -10.58 15.28 21.24
CA GLY A 377 -11.45 15.73 22.33
C GLY A 377 -12.23 16.98 21.94
N THR A 378 -12.03 18.08 22.68
CA THR A 378 -12.68 19.38 22.42
C THR A 378 -11.87 20.31 21.53
N SER A 379 -10.62 19.98 21.23
CA SER A 379 -9.72 20.82 20.45
C SER A 379 -9.89 20.58 18.95
N TRP A 380 -9.98 21.67 18.21
CA TRP A 380 -10.10 21.68 16.75
C TRP A 380 -8.91 22.40 16.12
N ARG A 381 -8.34 21.80 15.08
CA ARG A 381 -7.31 22.43 14.24
C ARG A 381 -7.62 22.22 12.77
N VAL A 382 -7.18 23.18 11.97
CA VAL A 382 -7.51 23.30 10.55
C VAL A 382 -6.29 23.78 9.79
N ALA A 383 -6.07 23.23 8.59
CA ALA A 383 -5.14 23.76 7.61
C ALA A 383 -5.67 23.58 6.19
N GLY A 384 -5.23 24.44 5.28
CA GLY A 384 -5.63 24.43 3.88
C GLY A 384 -7.07 24.91 3.65
N VAL A 385 -7.66 24.46 2.55
CA VAL A 385 -9.02 24.78 2.11
C VAL A 385 -9.99 23.76 2.70
N VAL A 386 -10.81 24.20 3.65
CA VAL A 386 -11.81 23.36 4.32
C VAL A 386 -13.22 23.94 4.20
N PRO A 387 -14.27 23.11 4.20
CA PRO A 387 -15.64 23.59 4.30
C PRO A 387 -15.91 24.25 5.66
N PRO A 388 -17.03 24.98 5.82
CA PRO A 388 -17.41 25.56 7.11
C PRO A 388 -17.42 24.51 8.24
N LEU A 389 -16.94 24.88 9.43
CA LEU A 389 -16.76 23.92 10.53
C LEU A 389 -18.06 23.40 11.17
N ALA A 390 -19.13 24.20 11.16
CA ALA A 390 -20.37 23.85 11.85
C ALA A 390 -21.01 22.54 11.35
N PRO A 391 -21.14 22.29 10.04
CA PRO A 391 -21.59 20.99 9.52
C PRO A 391 -20.63 19.82 9.82
N ILE A 392 -19.32 20.09 9.99
CA ILE A 392 -18.31 19.06 10.24
C ILE A 392 -18.49 18.42 11.60
N ALA A 393 -18.84 19.20 12.64
CA ALA A 393 -19.09 18.69 13.98
C ALA A 393 -20.14 17.55 13.98
N GLY A 394 -21.27 17.76 13.31
CA GLY A 394 -22.30 16.74 13.18
C GLY A 394 -21.90 15.55 12.31
N ILE A 395 -20.90 15.68 11.44
CA ILE A 395 -20.33 14.55 10.69
C ILE A 395 -19.43 13.72 11.59
N VAL A 396 -18.56 14.36 12.39
CA VAL A 396 -17.69 13.66 13.35
C VAL A 396 -18.50 12.86 14.38
N GLU A 397 -19.61 13.41 14.88
CA GLU A 397 -20.49 12.71 15.83
C GLU A 397 -21.19 11.48 15.23
N ARG A 398 -21.43 11.48 13.91
CA ARG A 398 -22.03 10.36 13.18
C ARG A 398 -20.98 9.44 12.55
N LEU A 399 -19.71 9.84 12.59
CA LEU A 399 -18.58 9.04 12.13
C LEU A 399 -18.39 7.94 13.18
N GLY A 400 -19.01 6.78 12.94
CA GLY A 400 -18.74 5.60 13.74
C GLY A 400 -17.29 5.13 13.55
N ASP A 401 -16.96 3.91 13.98
CA ASP A 401 -15.58 3.40 13.96
C ASP A 401 -15.03 3.07 12.55
N THR A 402 -15.81 3.33 11.51
CA THR A 402 -15.46 2.97 10.13
C THR A 402 -14.97 4.19 9.36
N PRO A 403 -13.72 4.18 8.85
CA PRO A 403 -13.23 5.21 7.96
C PRO A 403 -14.04 5.36 6.67
N ILE A 404 -14.13 6.59 6.15
CA ILE A 404 -14.76 6.92 4.86
C ILE A 404 -13.67 7.42 3.91
N ALA A 405 -13.60 6.90 2.69
CA ALA A 405 -12.74 7.43 1.62
C ALA A 405 -13.53 7.44 0.32
N THR A 406 -13.71 8.62 -0.28
CA THR A 406 -14.36 8.79 -1.59
C THR A 406 -13.71 9.95 -2.33
N ASP A 407 -13.50 9.77 -3.63
CA ASP A 407 -13.05 10.81 -4.55
C ASP A 407 -14.22 11.48 -5.31
N ALA A 408 -15.46 11.04 -5.07
CA ALA A 408 -16.68 11.47 -5.74
C ALA A 408 -17.84 11.64 -4.74
N LEU A 409 -17.67 12.55 -3.77
CA LEU A 409 -18.52 12.71 -2.59
C LEU A 409 -20.01 12.85 -2.92
N GLU A 410 -20.36 13.65 -3.94
CA GLU A 410 -21.76 13.88 -4.35
C GLU A 410 -22.46 12.60 -4.81
N ARG A 411 -21.74 11.72 -5.50
CA ARG A 411 -22.26 10.44 -5.98
C ARG A 411 -22.32 9.40 -4.86
N ASP A 412 -21.25 9.28 -4.09
CA ASP A 412 -21.08 8.16 -3.16
C ASP A 412 -21.78 8.41 -1.81
N ARG A 413 -21.84 9.67 -1.36
CA ARG A 413 -22.42 10.09 -0.07
C ARG A 413 -23.17 11.43 -0.21
N PRO A 414 -24.30 11.46 -0.93
CA PRO A 414 -25.10 12.68 -1.13
C PRO A 414 -25.59 13.29 0.19
N ASP A 415 -25.77 12.48 1.23
CA ASP A 415 -26.14 12.89 2.59
C ASP A 415 -25.06 13.76 3.26
N ILE A 416 -23.79 13.54 2.94
CA ILE A 416 -22.66 14.34 3.42
C ILE A 416 -22.38 15.50 2.47
N ALA A 417 -22.44 15.26 1.15
CA ALA A 417 -22.17 16.27 0.12
C ALA A 417 -23.02 17.54 0.29
N ALA A 418 -24.30 17.39 0.63
CA ALA A 418 -25.22 18.51 0.85
C ALA A 418 -24.78 19.47 1.98
N LEU A 419 -23.96 18.98 2.93
CA LEU A 419 -23.45 19.74 4.06
C LEU A 419 -22.10 20.41 3.78
N MET A 420 -21.43 20.05 2.68
CA MET A 420 -20.06 20.44 2.34
C MET A 420 -19.95 20.87 0.87
N PRO A 421 -20.57 21.99 0.47
CA PRO A 421 -20.48 22.46 -0.91
C PRO A 421 -19.03 22.76 -1.30
N GLY A 422 -18.63 22.34 -2.50
CA GLY A 422 -17.28 22.54 -3.03
C GLY A 422 -16.26 21.45 -2.69
N VAL A 423 -16.66 20.41 -1.95
CA VAL A 423 -15.82 19.23 -1.69
C VAL A 423 -16.18 18.11 -2.67
N ALA A 424 -15.20 17.65 -3.44
CA ALA A 424 -15.36 16.49 -4.33
C ALA A 424 -14.78 15.21 -3.72
N GLY A 425 -13.72 15.31 -2.92
CA GLY A 425 -13.10 14.18 -2.22
C GLY A 425 -13.13 14.32 -0.70
N LEU A 426 -13.48 13.24 0.00
CA LEU A 426 -13.47 13.16 1.46
C LEU A 426 -12.75 11.90 1.92
N LEU A 427 -11.79 12.07 2.84
CA LEU A 427 -11.18 11.00 3.62
C LEU A 427 -11.37 11.33 5.10
N ALA A 428 -12.22 10.58 5.79
CA ALA A 428 -12.54 10.78 7.20
C ALA A 428 -12.17 9.53 8.01
N VAL A 429 -11.35 9.71 9.04
CA VAL A 429 -10.81 8.62 9.86
C VAL A 429 -11.07 8.89 11.34
N PRO A 430 -11.85 8.05 12.05
CA PRO A 430 -12.14 8.23 13.47
C PRO A 430 -10.92 7.91 14.35
N LEU A 431 -10.83 8.57 15.52
CA LEU A 431 -9.91 8.24 16.61
C LEU A 431 -10.69 7.46 17.67
N ALA A 432 -10.55 6.13 17.66
CA ALA A 432 -11.43 5.22 18.39
C ALA A 432 -11.33 5.35 19.92
N GLN A 433 -10.15 5.63 20.47
CA GLN A 433 -9.93 5.70 21.92
C GLN A 433 -9.98 7.13 22.47
N ASN A 434 -9.78 8.15 21.64
CA ASN A 434 -9.60 9.54 22.09
C ASN A 434 -10.66 10.52 21.55
N GLU A 435 -11.88 10.04 21.30
CA GLU A 435 -13.06 10.81 20.86
C GLU A 435 -12.72 11.92 19.85
N GLY A 436 -12.54 11.54 18.59
CA GLY A 436 -12.03 12.47 17.60
C GLY A 436 -12.06 11.92 16.18
N ALA A 437 -11.59 12.72 15.24
CA ALA A 437 -11.43 12.32 13.86
C ALA A 437 -10.45 13.22 13.12
N LEU A 438 -9.82 12.65 12.08
CA LEU A 438 -9.07 13.36 11.06
C LEU A 438 -9.91 13.38 9.78
N LEU A 439 -10.13 14.56 9.19
CA LEU A 439 -10.92 14.73 7.97
C LEU A 439 -10.10 15.50 6.96
N PHE A 440 -9.87 14.90 5.80
CA PHE A 440 -9.13 15.45 4.68
C PHE A 440 -10.06 15.72 3.52
N PHE A 441 -9.85 16.85 2.84
CA PHE A 441 -10.73 17.36 1.81
C PHE A 441 -9.95 17.59 0.51
N ARG A 442 -10.57 17.23 -0.61
CA ARG A 442 -10.10 17.61 -1.95
C ARG A 442 -11.23 18.29 -2.73
N GLY A 443 -10.88 19.34 -3.46
CA GLY A 443 -11.73 20.02 -4.42
C GLY A 443 -11.92 19.21 -5.69
N GLU A 444 -12.82 19.68 -6.54
CA GLU A 444 -13.02 19.10 -7.87
C GLU A 444 -11.81 19.40 -8.75
N VAL A 445 -11.30 18.36 -9.41
CA VAL A 445 -10.29 18.47 -10.45
C VAL A 445 -10.94 18.06 -11.76
N ALA A 446 -10.98 18.98 -12.73
CA ALA A 446 -11.47 18.67 -14.07
C ALA A 446 -10.53 17.64 -14.71
N GLN A 447 -10.95 16.37 -14.73
CA GLN A 447 -10.20 15.29 -15.34
C GLN A 447 -10.66 15.13 -16.79
N SER A 448 -9.72 15.19 -17.72
CA SER A 448 -9.99 14.89 -19.13
C SER A 448 -9.34 13.56 -19.52
N ILE A 449 -10.15 12.56 -19.85
CA ILE A 449 -9.66 11.30 -20.39
C ILE A 449 -9.59 11.44 -21.91
N THR A 450 -8.42 11.21 -22.49
CA THR A 450 -8.26 11.20 -23.96
C THR A 450 -8.26 9.76 -24.44
N TRP A 451 -9.32 9.40 -25.17
CA TRP A 451 -9.52 8.09 -25.75
C TRP A 451 -9.04 8.05 -27.19
N LEU A 452 -8.46 6.93 -27.61
CA LEU A 452 -8.18 6.67 -29.01
C LEU A 452 -9.44 6.15 -29.68
N GLY A 453 -10.28 7.05 -30.21
CA GLY A 453 -11.63 6.75 -30.68
C GLY A 453 -12.67 6.88 -29.57
N ASP A 454 -13.86 7.37 -29.92
CA ASP A 454 -15.01 7.45 -29.01
C ASP A 454 -15.40 6.02 -28.52
N PRO A 455 -15.45 5.76 -27.20
CA PRO A 455 -15.87 4.48 -26.64
C PRO A 455 -17.39 4.24 -26.73
N GLY A 456 -18.17 5.28 -27.02
CA GLY A 456 -19.63 5.26 -27.06
C GLY A 456 -20.25 4.40 -28.17
N PRO A 457 -21.56 4.14 -28.07
CA PRO A 457 -22.29 3.35 -29.06
C PRO A 457 -22.31 3.98 -30.46
N ASP A 458 -22.21 5.31 -30.55
CA ASP A 458 -22.31 6.06 -31.81
C ASP A 458 -21.13 5.80 -32.77
N ASN A 459 -19.98 5.36 -32.24
CA ASN A 459 -18.81 5.01 -33.04
C ASN A 459 -18.84 3.55 -33.54
N ARG A 460 -19.99 2.88 -33.50
CA ARG A 460 -20.14 1.47 -33.89
C ARG A 460 -21.36 1.27 -34.78
N PRO A 461 -21.22 0.63 -35.96
CA PRO A 461 -22.35 0.35 -36.85
C PRO A 461 -23.41 -0.59 -36.26
N SER A 462 -23.01 -1.48 -35.34
CA SER A 462 -23.89 -2.41 -34.62
C SER A 462 -23.26 -2.79 -33.28
N GLY A 463 -24.04 -3.41 -32.38
CA GLY A 463 -23.59 -3.77 -31.02
C GLY A 463 -22.33 -4.64 -30.95
N LEU A 464 -22.13 -5.51 -31.95
CA LEU A 464 -20.99 -6.44 -32.09
C LEU A 464 -19.87 -5.91 -32.98
N SER A 465 -20.10 -4.82 -33.72
CA SER A 465 -19.09 -4.28 -34.62
C SER A 465 -17.94 -3.63 -33.83
N PRO A 466 -16.69 -3.75 -34.32
CA PRO A 466 -15.61 -2.94 -33.81
C PRO A 466 -15.87 -1.45 -34.08
N ARG A 467 -15.13 -0.59 -33.38
CA ARG A 467 -15.21 0.87 -33.55
C ARG A 467 -14.87 1.26 -34.98
N ALA A 468 -15.64 2.19 -35.54
CA ALA A 468 -15.47 2.67 -36.91
C ALA A 468 -14.36 3.71 -37.03
N SER A 469 -14.16 4.52 -35.99
CA SER A 469 -13.16 5.58 -35.93
C SER A 469 -12.25 5.44 -34.71
N PHE A 470 -10.97 5.77 -34.91
CA PHE A 470 -9.95 5.89 -33.87
C PHE A 470 -9.49 7.33 -33.67
N ALA A 471 -10.24 8.32 -34.19
CA ALA A 471 -9.93 9.72 -33.98
C ALA A 471 -9.97 10.09 -32.49
N LEU A 472 -9.05 10.96 -32.07
CA LEU A 472 -8.92 11.40 -30.68
C LEU A 472 -10.25 11.94 -30.14
N TRP A 473 -10.72 11.37 -29.03
CA TRP A 473 -11.95 11.78 -28.35
C TRP A 473 -11.66 12.12 -26.89
N LYS A 474 -12.11 13.28 -26.43
CA LYS A 474 -11.87 13.76 -25.06
C LYS A 474 -13.14 13.68 -24.24
N GLN A 475 -13.12 12.87 -23.18
CA GLN A 475 -14.15 12.83 -22.16
C GLN A 475 -13.83 13.84 -21.06
N GLN A 476 -14.82 14.64 -20.66
CA GLN A 476 -14.71 15.47 -19.46
C GLN A 476 -15.39 14.75 -18.30
N VAL A 477 -14.66 14.52 -17.21
CA VAL A 477 -15.17 13.96 -15.96
C VAL A 477 -15.28 15.10 -14.95
N ARG A 478 -16.48 15.26 -14.38
CA ARG A 478 -16.82 16.30 -13.39
C ARG A 478 -17.26 15.65 -12.07
N GLY A 479 -17.24 16.44 -11.00
CA GLY A 479 -17.66 16.01 -9.65
C GLY A 479 -16.71 15.02 -8.99
N ARG A 480 -15.44 14.97 -9.42
CA ARG A 480 -14.41 14.10 -8.84
C ARG A 480 -13.18 14.90 -8.44
N SER A 481 -12.51 14.43 -7.41
CA SER A 481 -11.19 14.88 -6.97
C SER A 481 -10.11 13.93 -7.49
N GLU A 482 -8.84 14.22 -7.17
CA GLU A 482 -7.78 13.21 -7.30
C GLU A 482 -8.09 12.00 -6.40
N PRO A 483 -7.90 10.75 -6.88
CA PRO A 483 -8.10 9.55 -6.06
C PRO A 483 -7.21 9.52 -4.82
N TRP A 484 -7.75 9.05 -3.69
CA TRP A 484 -6.97 8.93 -2.45
C TRP A 484 -5.86 7.88 -2.51
N GLY A 485 -6.01 6.83 -3.33
CA GLY A 485 -4.97 5.82 -3.53
C GLY A 485 -4.43 5.24 -2.22
N ASP A 486 -3.10 5.06 -2.16
CA ASP A 486 -2.42 4.54 -0.96
C ASP A 486 -2.45 5.52 0.23
N VAL A 487 -2.64 6.83 -0.03
CA VAL A 487 -2.72 7.87 1.01
C VAL A 487 -3.89 7.65 1.98
N ALA A 488 -4.99 7.01 1.52
CA ALA A 488 -6.08 6.62 2.41
C ALA A 488 -5.65 5.64 3.50
N ALA A 489 -4.76 4.70 3.17
CA ALA A 489 -4.23 3.76 4.15
C ALA A 489 -3.30 4.46 5.14
N GLU A 490 -2.49 5.40 4.66
CA GLU A 490 -1.58 6.17 5.50
C GLU A 490 -2.32 7.06 6.50
N ALA A 491 -3.45 7.65 6.13
CA ALA A 491 -4.30 8.39 7.06
C ALA A 491 -4.86 7.51 8.18
N VAL A 492 -5.18 6.24 7.88
CA VAL A 492 -5.63 5.27 8.89
C VAL A 492 -4.49 4.85 9.82
N GLU A 493 -3.31 4.57 9.27
CA GLU A 493 -2.14 4.26 10.09
C GLU A 493 -1.75 5.46 10.97
N LEU A 494 -1.78 6.68 10.44
CA LEU A 494 -1.59 7.91 11.21
C LEU A 494 -2.61 8.02 12.34
N ALA A 495 -3.90 7.83 12.05
CA ALA A 495 -4.95 7.93 13.06
C ALA A 495 -4.75 6.90 14.19
N HIS A 496 -4.42 5.65 13.85
CA HIS A 496 -4.11 4.62 14.85
C HIS A 496 -2.88 4.96 15.69
N ASP A 497 -1.78 5.36 15.07
CA ASP A 497 -0.54 5.71 15.78
C ASP A 497 -0.75 6.95 16.68
N LEU A 498 -1.53 7.92 16.20
CA LEU A 498 -1.95 9.10 16.96
C LEU A 498 -2.81 8.71 18.17
N ASP A 499 -3.83 7.88 17.96
CA ASP A 499 -4.74 7.42 19.02
C ASP A 499 -3.96 6.64 20.10
N HIS A 500 -3.03 5.77 19.70
CA HIS A 500 -2.13 5.08 20.63
C HIS A 500 -1.15 6.03 21.36
N ALA A 501 -0.62 7.04 20.67
CA ALA A 501 0.26 8.03 21.29
C ALA A 501 -0.50 8.86 22.34
N LEU A 502 -1.74 9.26 22.03
CA LEU A 502 -2.63 9.98 22.93
C LEU A 502 -3.00 9.17 24.17
N SER A 503 -3.42 7.91 23.99
CA SER A 503 -3.75 7.03 25.11
C SER A 503 -2.55 6.83 26.05
N ARG A 504 -1.36 6.55 25.50
CA ARG A 504 -0.13 6.42 26.31
C ARG A 504 0.22 7.71 27.06
N ARG A 505 0.04 8.87 26.42
CA ARG A 505 0.26 10.18 27.06
C ARG A 505 -0.73 10.39 28.21
N ALA A 506 -2.01 10.07 28.00
CA ALA A 506 -3.04 10.16 29.03
C ALA A 506 -2.74 9.22 30.20
N GLU A 507 -2.38 7.96 29.94
CA GLU A 507 -1.96 6.99 30.95
C GLU A 507 -0.74 7.47 31.74
N SER A 508 0.29 7.98 31.06
CA SER A 508 1.49 8.51 31.72
C SER A 508 1.17 9.71 32.62
N ARG A 509 0.26 10.59 32.19
CA ARG A 509 -0.17 11.76 32.97
C ARG A 509 -1.00 11.35 34.18
N LEU A 510 -1.89 10.37 34.02
CA LEU A 510 -2.66 9.80 35.14
C LEU A 510 -1.74 9.09 36.14
N ALA A 511 -0.74 8.36 35.67
CA ALA A 511 0.27 7.73 36.51
C ALA A 511 1.08 8.78 37.28
N GLU A 512 1.48 9.89 36.65
CA GLU A 512 2.18 10.98 37.33
C GLU A 512 1.31 11.63 38.42
N LEU A 513 0.05 11.95 38.10
CA LEU A 513 -0.90 12.52 39.08
C LEU A 513 -1.15 11.56 40.26
N ALA A 514 -1.22 10.25 40.00
CA ALA A 514 -1.36 9.24 41.04
C ALA A 514 -0.14 9.13 41.98
N MET A 515 0.99 9.76 41.64
CA MET A 515 2.22 9.82 42.44
C MET A 515 2.39 11.14 43.19
N ARG A 516 1.42 12.06 43.12
CA ARG A 516 1.44 13.38 43.79
C ARG A 516 0.45 13.44 44.96
N ASP A 517 0.75 14.25 45.97
CA ASP A 517 -0.16 14.59 47.06
C ASP A 517 -1.11 15.72 46.63
N ALA A 518 -2.41 15.54 46.82
CA ALA A 518 -3.45 16.42 46.28
C ALA A 518 -3.45 17.84 46.87
N LEU A 519 -2.97 18.00 48.11
CA LEU A 519 -2.91 19.31 48.76
C LEU A 519 -1.60 20.04 48.44
N THR A 520 -0.46 19.36 48.55
CA THR A 520 0.86 20.01 48.51
C THR A 520 1.54 19.97 47.15
N GLY A 521 1.11 19.10 46.23
CA GLY A 521 1.80 18.85 44.96
C GLY A 521 3.17 18.17 45.09
N LEU A 522 3.58 17.80 46.31
CA LEU A 522 4.75 16.97 46.57
C LEU A 522 4.52 15.54 46.10
N HIS A 523 5.57 14.71 46.09
CA HIS A 523 5.39 13.28 45.88
C HIS A 523 4.58 12.66 47.04
N ASN A 524 3.78 11.63 46.76
CA ASN A 524 2.97 10.97 47.79
C ASN A 524 3.61 9.67 48.31
N ARG A 525 2.98 9.06 49.31
CA ARG A 525 3.41 7.77 49.88
C ARG A 525 3.67 6.69 48.83
N ARG A 526 2.84 6.60 47.78
CA ARG A 526 2.97 5.59 46.72
C ARG A 526 4.28 5.76 45.94
N TYR A 527 4.65 7.00 45.61
CA TYR A 527 5.94 7.32 44.99
C TYR A 527 7.12 6.84 45.84
N LEU A 528 7.11 7.15 47.14
CA LEU A 528 8.21 6.74 48.03
C LEU A 528 8.34 5.21 48.12
N VAL A 529 7.22 4.50 48.25
CA VAL A 529 7.23 3.03 48.31
C VAL A 529 7.83 2.44 47.03
N ASP A 530 7.44 2.93 45.85
CA ASP A 530 7.98 2.48 44.57
C ASP A 530 9.49 2.76 44.43
N ARG A 531 9.92 3.96 44.84
CA ARG A 531 11.33 4.37 44.86
C ARG A 531 12.19 3.54 45.81
N LEU A 532 11.62 3.08 46.93
CA LEU A 532 12.29 2.19 47.88
C LEU A 532 12.23 0.72 47.45
N ALA A 533 11.24 0.33 46.64
CA ALA A 533 11.04 -1.04 46.14
C ALA A 533 11.94 -1.41 44.93
N THR A 534 12.67 -0.46 44.34
CA THR A 534 13.60 -0.73 43.23
C THR A 534 14.63 -1.79 43.62
N ARG A 535 14.84 -2.80 42.75
CA ARG A 535 15.74 -3.95 43.04
C ARG A 535 17.20 -3.53 43.20
N GLY A 536 17.84 -4.03 44.25
CA GLY A 536 19.26 -3.86 44.53
C GLY A 536 19.54 -3.07 45.82
N PRO A 537 20.74 -3.22 46.41
CA PRO A 537 21.12 -2.46 47.59
C PRO A 537 21.27 -0.96 47.28
N VAL A 538 21.49 -0.15 48.31
CA VAL A 538 21.91 1.25 48.15
C VAL A 538 23.17 1.31 47.28
N GLY A 539 23.16 2.24 46.32
CA GLY A 539 24.25 2.43 45.36
C GLY A 539 25.55 2.93 46.00
N PRO A 540 26.63 3.03 45.22
CA PRO A 540 27.96 3.40 45.71
C PRO A 540 28.03 4.80 46.35
N ASP A 541 27.10 5.69 46.00
CA ASP A 541 27.08 7.07 46.48
C ASP A 541 26.33 7.25 47.82
N GLY A 542 25.81 6.16 48.42
CA GLY A 542 25.06 6.21 49.67
C GLY A 542 23.66 6.84 49.51
N LYS A 543 22.84 6.72 50.55
CA LYS A 543 21.47 7.25 50.58
C LYS A 543 21.10 7.66 52.00
N ALA A 544 20.31 8.70 52.16
CA ALA A 544 19.70 9.03 53.44
C ALA A 544 18.18 9.23 53.33
N LEU A 545 17.49 8.97 54.42
CA LEU A 545 16.05 9.19 54.56
C LEU A 545 15.81 9.99 55.84
N LEU A 546 15.14 11.12 55.68
CA LEU A 546 14.73 11.99 56.78
C LEU A 546 13.22 11.87 56.93
N PHE A 547 12.73 11.49 58.10
CA PHE A 547 11.31 11.42 58.42
C PHE A 547 10.94 12.60 59.30
N VAL A 548 10.11 13.50 58.79
CA VAL A 548 9.75 14.77 59.45
C VAL A 548 8.27 14.72 59.83
N ASP A 549 7.96 14.99 61.08
CA ASP A 549 6.58 15.06 61.58
C ASP A 549 6.39 16.36 62.37
N LEU A 550 5.27 17.04 62.13
CA LEU A 550 4.97 18.32 62.78
C LEU A 550 4.48 18.13 64.22
N ASP A 551 5.16 18.81 65.14
CA ASP A 551 4.87 18.71 66.56
C ASP A 551 3.54 19.41 66.91
N ASP A 552 2.63 18.65 67.54
CA ASP A 552 1.32 19.15 68.01
C ASP A 552 0.42 19.74 66.90
N PHE A 553 0.56 19.27 65.66
CA PHE A 553 -0.24 19.74 64.54
C PHE A 553 -1.75 19.52 64.73
N LYS A 554 -2.14 18.45 65.44
CA LYS A 554 -3.53 18.24 65.83
C LYS A 554 -4.07 19.41 66.66
N GLY A 555 -3.27 19.99 67.55
CA GLY A 555 -3.63 21.18 68.33
C GLY A 555 -3.89 22.41 67.46
N VAL A 556 -3.19 22.54 66.32
CA VAL A 556 -3.46 23.59 65.32
C VAL A 556 -4.83 23.39 64.67
N ASN A 557 -5.15 22.17 64.24
CA ASN A 557 -6.46 21.86 63.66
C ASN A 557 -7.61 22.05 64.66
N ASP A 558 -7.44 21.53 65.88
CA ASP A 558 -8.47 21.59 66.92
C ASP A 558 -8.76 23.04 67.36
N ARG A 559 -7.76 23.94 67.28
CA ARG A 559 -7.88 25.34 67.71
C ARG A 559 -8.26 26.32 66.59
N TYR A 560 -7.79 26.10 65.37
CA TYR A 560 -7.90 27.07 64.26
C TYR A 560 -8.58 26.51 63.00
N GLY A 561 -9.02 25.25 63.04
CA GLY A 561 -9.73 24.59 61.94
C GLY A 561 -8.83 24.01 60.84
N HIS A 562 -9.39 23.11 60.05
CA HIS A 562 -8.67 22.38 59.01
C HIS A 562 -8.13 23.27 57.89
N GLU A 563 -8.82 24.37 57.52
CA GLU A 563 -8.30 25.30 56.51
C GLU A 563 -6.98 25.97 56.94
N THR A 564 -6.88 26.34 58.22
CA THR A 564 -5.63 26.87 58.80
C THR A 564 -4.55 25.78 58.84
N GLY A 565 -4.94 24.54 59.18
CA GLY A 565 -4.04 23.38 59.12
C GLY A 565 -3.49 23.12 57.72
N ASP A 566 -4.33 23.18 56.69
CA ASP A 566 -3.92 23.01 55.30
C ASP A 566 -2.94 24.12 54.86
N ALA A 567 -3.17 25.37 55.27
CA ALA A 567 -2.24 26.47 55.03
C ALA A 567 -0.87 26.25 55.70
N VAL A 568 -0.86 25.70 56.92
CA VAL A 568 0.38 25.31 57.62
C VAL A 568 1.10 24.20 56.85
N ILE A 569 0.38 23.17 56.41
CA ILE A 569 0.94 22.05 55.62
C ILE A 569 1.54 22.54 54.30
N LEU A 570 0.83 23.44 53.59
CA LEU A 570 1.31 24.04 52.34
C LEU A 570 2.61 24.83 52.55
N GLU A 571 2.68 25.64 53.61
CA GLU A 571 3.88 26.42 53.92
C GLU A 571 5.04 25.53 54.35
N VAL A 572 4.79 24.51 55.17
CA VAL A 572 5.81 23.50 55.54
C VAL A 572 6.33 22.78 54.31
N ALA A 573 5.45 22.32 53.42
CA ALA A 573 5.84 21.66 52.16
C ALA A 573 6.73 22.58 51.30
N ARG A 574 6.38 23.87 51.20
CA ARG A 574 7.18 24.87 50.50
C ARG A 574 8.56 25.03 51.10
N ARG A 575 8.67 25.11 52.44
CA ARG A 575 9.94 25.28 53.15
C ARG A 575 10.83 24.06 53.05
N LEU A 576 10.27 22.86 53.20
CA LEU A 576 11.01 21.62 53.02
C LEU A 576 11.59 21.55 51.60
N ARG A 577 10.77 21.80 50.59
CA ARG A 577 11.23 21.82 49.18
C ARG A 577 12.30 22.88 48.91
N ALA A 578 12.15 24.09 49.46
CA ALA A 578 13.12 25.18 49.26
C ALA A 578 14.47 24.95 49.96
N ASN A 579 14.50 24.11 51.01
CA ASN A 579 15.70 23.80 51.78
C ASN A 579 16.34 22.44 51.43
N SER A 580 15.71 21.69 50.52
CA SER A 580 16.22 20.47 49.89
C SER A 580 16.98 20.77 48.60
N ARG A 581 17.84 19.85 48.15
CA ARG A 581 18.57 19.99 46.87
C ARG A 581 17.64 19.60 45.71
N ASP A 582 17.93 20.07 44.50
CA ASP A 582 17.13 19.73 43.29
C ASP A 582 17.00 18.23 43.00
N ARG A 583 17.96 17.42 43.49
CA ARG A 583 17.97 15.96 43.36
C ARG A 583 17.30 15.21 44.52
N ASP A 584 16.90 15.90 45.58
CA ASP A 584 16.26 15.28 46.75
C ASP A 584 14.75 15.17 46.52
N ASP A 585 14.18 14.00 46.81
CA ASP A 585 12.73 13.82 46.71
C ASP A 585 12.07 14.23 48.03
N VAL A 586 11.24 15.27 47.98
CA VAL A 586 10.37 15.65 49.12
C VAL A 586 8.99 15.02 48.92
N VAL A 587 8.58 14.22 49.91
CA VAL A 587 7.40 13.37 49.88
C VAL A 587 6.50 13.72 51.07
N ARG A 588 5.18 13.77 50.87
CA ARG A 588 4.20 13.77 51.95
C ARG A 588 3.56 12.38 52.08
N LEU A 589 3.63 11.79 53.27
CA LEU A 589 3.06 10.46 53.52
C LEU A 589 1.56 10.51 53.82
N GLY A 590 1.10 11.62 54.37
CA GLY A 590 -0.28 11.87 54.80
C GLY A 590 -0.29 12.68 56.10
N GLY A 591 -1.39 13.41 56.37
CA GLY A 591 -1.48 14.24 57.58
C GLY A 591 -0.36 15.28 57.65
N ASP A 592 0.40 15.23 58.73
CA ASP A 592 1.56 16.05 59.11
C ASP A 592 2.93 15.38 58.87
N GLU A 593 2.96 14.22 58.22
CA GLU A 593 4.18 13.44 57.99
C GLU A 593 4.78 13.70 56.60
N PHE A 594 6.08 14.01 56.59
CA PHE A 594 6.90 14.23 55.40
C PHE A 594 8.15 13.36 55.42
N VAL A 595 8.67 13.06 54.24
CA VAL A 595 9.94 12.37 54.05
C VAL A 595 10.80 13.14 53.05
N VAL A 596 12.08 13.30 53.36
CA VAL A 596 13.09 13.76 52.38
C VAL A 596 14.02 12.59 52.09
N LEU A 597 13.99 12.11 50.85
CA LEU A 597 14.87 11.05 50.37
C LEU A 597 16.04 11.69 49.63
N MET A 598 17.25 11.38 50.09
CA MET A 598 18.48 12.01 49.62
C MET A 598 19.39 10.96 48.99
N ASP A 599 19.77 11.18 47.74
CA ASP A 599 20.79 10.39 47.05
C ASP A 599 22.16 11.06 47.13
N GLY A 600 23.22 10.25 47.13
CA GLY A 600 24.59 10.74 47.05
C GLY A 600 25.08 11.42 48.32
N VAL A 601 24.80 10.83 49.48
CA VAL A 601 25.15 11.40 50.80
C VAL A 601 25.69 10.35 51.75
N THR A 602 26.73 10.72 52.51
CA THR A 602 27.35 9.90 53.56
C THR A 602 27.47 10.69 54.87
N GLY A 603 27.12 10.04 55.98
CA GLY A 603 27.33 10.42 57.38
C GLY A 603 27.02 11.85 57.86
N THR A 604 27.92 12.80 57.62
CA THR A 604 28.01 14.07 58.36
C THR A 604 27.19 15.20 57.74
N ASP A 605 27.04 15.22 56.42
CA ASP A 605 26.30 16.29 55.72
C ASP A 605 24.78 16.20 55.91
N VAL A 606 24.26 15.00 56.21
CA VAL A 606 22.82 14.73 56.32
C VAL A 606 22.23 15.34 57.59
N HIS A 607 22.96 15.29 58.71
CA HIS A 607 22.48 15.83 59.99
C HIS A 607 22.33 17.35 59.95
N ALA A 608 23.30 18.06 59.35
CA ALA A 608 23.22 19.51 59.16
C ALA A 608 22.05 19.91 58.24
N ILE A 609 21.73 19.08 57.25
CA ILE A 609 20.57 19.30 56.37
C ILE A 609 19.27 19.06 57.15
N ALA A 610 19.20 18.00 57.97
CA ALA A 610 18.05 17.71 58.82
C ALA A 610 17.79 18.83 59.84
N GLU A 611 18.83 19.36 60.49
CA GLU A 611 18.75 20.51 61.41
C GLU A 611 18.21 21.74 60.68
N ARG A 612 18.75 22.08 59.51
CA ARG A 612 18.27 23.19 58.68
C ARG A 612 16.80 23.04 58.29
N LEU A 613 16.35 21.83 57.95
CA LEU A 613 14.95 21.58 57.62
C LEU A 613 14.04 21.81 58.83
N VAL A 614 14.42 21.32 60.02
CA VAL A 614 13.67 21.54 61.26
C VAL A 614 13.63 23.02 61.64
N GLU A 615 14.75 23.74 61.52
CA GLU A 615 14.83 25.19 61.76
C GLU A 615 13.93 25.98 60.80
N ALA A 616 13.96 25.65 59.50
CA ALA A 616 13.11 26.29 58.52
C ALA A 616 11.61 26.07 58.82
N VAL A 617 11.23 24.86 59.23
CA VAL A 617 9.84 24.59 59.66
C VAL A 617 9.45 25.45 60.87
N ALA A 618 10.37 25.69 61.81
CA ALA A 618 10.13 26.47 63.02
C ALA A 618 9.97 27.98 62.81
N GLU A 619 10.22 28.51 61.60
CA GLU A 619 9.99 29.93 61.31
C GLU A 619 8.49 30.30 61.41
N PRO A 620 8.12 31.54 61.76
CA PRO A 620 6.71 31.94 61.86
C PRO A 620 5.94 31.75 60.54
N ILE A 621 4.76 31.15 60.59
CA ILE A 621 3.85 30.91 59.46
C ILE A 621 2.70 31.92 59.53
N VAL A 622 2.55 32.74 58.48
CA VAL A 622 1.45 33.69 58.39
C VAL A 622 0.22 32.99 57.82
N THR A 623 -0.86 32.96 58.58
CA THR A 623 -2.15 32.38 58.16
C THR A 623 -3.28 33.42 58.29
N SER A 624 -4.46 33.11 57.75
CA SER A 624 -5.68 33.90 57.97
C SER A 624 -6.07 34.03 59.45
N SER A 625 -5.65 33.07 60.29
CA SER A 625 -5.89 33.03 61.73
C SER A 625 -4.81 33.74 62.55
N GLY A 626 -3.81 34.36 61.90
CA GLY A 626 -2.69 35.05 62.52
C GLY A 626 -1.35 34.36 62.28
N VAL A 627 -0.31 34.81 63.00
CA VAL A 627 1.04 34.24 62.92
C VAL A 627 1.12 33.03 63.86
N LEU A 628 1.33 31.86 63.27
CA LEU A 628 1.51 30.60 63.98
C LEU A 628 2.99 30.19 63.97
N GLN A 629 3.38 29.37 64.92
CA GLN A 629 4.70 28.77 64.94
C GLN A 629 4.53 27.29 65.28
N ILE A 630 5.04 26.42 64.41
CA ILE A 630 5.01 24.97 64.56
C ILE A 630 6.44 24.44 64.43
N THR A 631 6.79 23.45 65.24
CA THR A 631 8.10 22.80 65.17
C THR A 631 7.96 21.43 64.53
N ALA A 632 9.09 20.81 64.17
CA ALA A 632 9.08 19.44 63.68
C ALA A 632 10.08 18.57 64.44
N SER A 633 9.73 17.29 64.57
CA SER A 633 10.64 16.25 65.00
C SER A 633 11.10 15.47 63.78
N CYS A 634 12.42 15.26 63.63
CA CYS A 634 12.99 14.62 62.45
C CYS A 634 13.82 13.38 62.80
N GLY A 635 13.52 12.25 62.18
CA GLY A 635 14.32 11.03 62.24
C GLY A 635 15.28 10.95 61.06
N VAL A 636 16.55 10.64 61.30
CA VAL A 636 17.59 10.62 60.27
C VAL A 636 18.19 9.22 60.14
N VAL A 637 18.11 8.62 58.96
CA VAL A 637 18.77 7.35 58.65
C VAL A 637 19.72 7.55 57.49
N VAL A 638 20.98 7.19 57.68
CA VAL A 638 22.00 7.13 56.64
C VAL A 638 22.26 5.66 56.32
N ALA A 639 22.08 5.29 55.06
CA ALA A 639 22.28 3.96 54.55
C ALA A 639 23.56 3.92 53.71
N GLU A 640 24.55 3.18 54.20
CA GLU A 640 25.82 2.98 53.50
C GLU A 640 25.62 2.15 52.21
N PRO A 641 26.54 2.24 51.23
CA PRO A 641 26.53 1.39 50.05
C PRO A 641 26.42 -0.10 50.40
N GLY A 642 25.58 -0.85 49.68
CA GLY A 642 25.33 -2.26 49.99
C GLY A 642 24.20 -2.52 51.01
N THR A 643 23.72 -1.48 51.71
CA THR A 643 22.59 -1.61 52.65
C THR A 643 21.29 -1.96 51.91
N PRO A 644 20.50 -2.93 52.39
CA PRO A 644 19.15 -3.18 51.87
C PRO A 644 18.27 -1.94 52.03
N ARG A 645 17.52 -1.57 50.99
CA ARG A 645 16.59 -0.43 51.02
C ARG A 645 15.35 -0.72 51.86
N THR A 646 15.07 -2.00 52.12
CA THR A 646 13.98 -2.47 52.97
C THR A 646 14.22 -2.07 54.43
N GLY A 647 13.24 -1.45 55.07
CA GLY A 647 13.32 -1.04 56.48
C GLY A 647 13.88 0.36 56.74
N LEU A 648 14.37 1.08 55.72
CA LEU A 648 14.88 2.46 55.90
C LEU A 648 13.79 3.42 56.40
N LEU A 649 12.57 3.29 55.88
CA LEU A 649 11.45 4.13 56.30
C LEU A 649 11.07 3.86 57.78
N GLU A 650 11.02 2.59 58.18
CA GLU A 650 10.71 2.17 59.55
C GLU A 650 11.79 2.62 60.54
N ALA A 651 13.06 2.53 60.14
CA ALA A 651 14.18 2.99 60.95
C ALA A 651 14.13 4.52 61.17
N ALA A 652 13.77 5.28 60.14
CA ALA A 652 13.66 6.73 60.23
C ALA A 652 12.44 7.17 61.05
N ASP A 653 11.30 6.48 60.91
CA ASP A 653 10.13 6.70 61.76
C ASP A 653 10.46 6.43 63.24
N ALA A 654 11.13 5.31 63.53
CA ALA A 654 11.59 5.00 64.88
C ALA A 654 12.57 6.06 65.45
N ALA A 655 13.43 6.63 64.60
CA ALA A 655 14.31 7.73 64.97
C ALA A 655 13.53 9.03 65.23
N MET A 656 12.55 9.36 64.39
CA MET A 656 11.67 10.53 64.60
C MET A 656 10.92 10.42 65.93
N TYR A 657 10.44 9.22 66.28
CA TYR A 657 9.79 9.01 67.57
C TYR A 657 10.74 9.20 68.76
N ARG A 658 12.04 8.87 68.61
CA ARG A 658 13.07 9.21 69.60
C ARG A 658 13.22 10.73 69.75
N ALA A 659 13.22 11.48 68.65
CA ALA A 659 13.27 12.95 68.67
C ALA A 659 12.06 13.54 69.43
N LYS A 660 10.85 13.04 69.17
CA LYS A 660 9.63 13.45 69.90
C LYS A 660 9.74 13.23 71.40
N ARG A 661 10.21 12.04 71.83
CA ARG A 661 10.36 11.70 73.27
C ARG A 661 11.49 12.48 73.96
N ALA A 662 12.51 12.88 73.21
CA ALA A 662 13.63 13.66 73.73
C ALA A 662 13.32 15.16 73.86
N GLY A 663 12.07 15.58 73.66
CA GLY A 663 11.62 16.95 73.89
C GLY A 663 11.20 17.71 72.64
N ARG A 664 10.97 17.03 71.51
CA ARG A 664 10.51 17.61 70.23
C ARG A 664 11.47 18.67 69.65
N ASN A 665 11.11 19.26 68.51
CA ASN A 665 11.88 20.29 67.80
C ASN A 665 13.37 19.97 67.63
N ARG A 666 13.67 18.77 67.12
CA ARG A 666 15.04 18.27 67.01
C ARG A 666 15.14 17.11 66.02
N ILE A 667 16.38 16.77 65.70
CA ILE A 667 16.71 15.56 64.96
C ILE A 667 17.07 14.42 65.93
N ALA A 668 16.88 13.18 65.51
CA ALA A 668 17.45 11.98 66.13
C ALA A 668 17.75 10.94 65.06
N SER A 669 18.75 10.10 65.31
CA SER A 669 19.20 9.05 64.37
C SER A 669 19.03 7.66 64.95
#